data_AF-V9KJF2-F1
#
_entry.id   AF-V9KJF2-F1
#
_cell.length_a   1.000
_cell.length_b   1.000
_cell.length_c   1.000
_cell.angle_alpha   90.00
_cell.angle_beta   90.00
_cell.angle_gamma   90.00
#
_symmetry.space_group_name_H-M   'P 1'
#
loop_
_entity.id
_entity.type
_entity.pdbx_description
1 polymer ?
#
loop_
_entity_poly.entity_id
_entity_poly.type
_entity_poly.pdbx_seq_one_letter_code
_entity_poly.pdbx_strand_id
1 'polypeptide(L)'
;ATSPVSAGSLGSGYVCSLRILVHPNSLRLQEGQHMSLQCSATGTPPPQYQWFRNNQSIPDATESSLKVTGVTTADRGVYCCRVYNLYQQVLSREAHVEIGPNSSFNETFLGESERGLPALPGPLNTNTQPRLLATDKVALLMGNMNYQHHKQLRAPMVDVHELTNLLRQLDFKVVSLLDLSRREMQKAVNEFLLLLDKGVYGLLYYAGHGYENYGNSFMVPIDAPDSYTSEHCLCVQGILQRMQDKQPRLNVFLLDMCRKRNLHDGIIPRLEAFRVTANIVFGYATCLDAEAYEISHGNRSNGIFISFLKKRLLEDEKITVLLDKVAEDMGTYELTKGKQALEIRSSLSERRALTDHIQQFNSCDKSSARNLQWAKAHELPESRFVTFDCGVSVRLGFAAEFSNIMMIYTQIVQIPDGILHCEATLTDFSEDLDVDIKQTNKDCPEETGSVLFTFRNFDCADRCLYTRLSKLQKLRKELRFCVCLQYCYQGLLESVVEKQMVDVGKPLVAKLNLHDSHALNDYFYLHGPLRNSSSDPSQRFSQGSRPLPPTSLRTANSLTDLALSADLHSVQSTDFYRTAMQFRGGYVPDVRPRGGGERGALTSAGVTLANMSAARPASEPRYATLPNLTQISKRKTFPRTDSWGWWDPSSL
;
A
#
# COMPACT_ATOMS: atom_id res chain seq x y z
N ALA A 1 45.56 -37.14 32.79
CA ALA A 1 45.15 -35.80 32.33
C ALA A 1 45.40 -35.71 30.83
N THR A 2 44.35 -35.88 30.03
CA THR A 2 44.37 -35.80 28.55
C THR A 2 42.93 -35.55 28.11
N SER A 3 42.62 -34.33 27.67
CA SER A 3 41.28 -33.94 27.22
C SER A 3 40.98 -34.50 25.83
N PRO A 4 39.75 -34.99 25.55
CA PRO A 4 39.37 -35.38 24.20
C PRO A 4 39.02 -34.16 23.33
N VAL A 5 39.14 -34.36 22.01
CA VAL A 5 38.96 -33.35 20.97
C VAL A 5 37.49 -32.94 20.85
N SER A 6 37.24 -31.63 20.72
CA SER A 6 35.91 -31.08 20.42
C SER A 6 35.46 -31.43 19.00
N ALA A 7 34.38 -32.20 18.87
CA ALA A 7 33.70 -32.38 17.59
C ALA A 7 33.11 -31.06 17.08
N GLY A 8 33.28 -30.78 15.79
CA GLY A 8 32.81 -29.54 15.18
C GLY A 8 31.29 -29.44 15.16
N SER A 9 30.77 -28.25 15.48
CA SER A 9 29.37 -27.89 15.26
C SER A 9 29.05 -27.96 13.76
N LEU A 10 28.14 -28.86 13.36
CA LEU A 10 27.51 -28.75 12.03
C LEU A 10 26.60 -27.53 12.04
N GLY A 11 26.78 -26.65 11.04
CA GLY A 11 26.08 -25.38 10.96
C GLY A 11 24.56 -25.53 10.82
N SER A 12 23.83 -24.61 11.45
CA SER A 12 22.40 -24.41 11.25
C SER A 12 22.11 -24.16 9.76
N GLY A 13 21.28 -25.00 9.16
CA GLY A 13 20.94 -24.92 7.73
C GLY A 13 19.90 -23.84 7.47
N TYR A 14 20.34 -22.65 7.04
CA TYR A 14 19.44 -21.57 6.62
C TYR A 14 18.53 -22.02 5.45
N VAL A 15 17.22 -22.03 5.68
CA VAL A 15 16.21 -22.37 4.66
C VAL A 15 15.94 -21.14 3.79
N CYS A 16 16.61 -21.06 2.63
CA CYS A 16 16.33 -20.02 1.62
C CYS A 16 15.08 -20.38 0.81
N SER A 17 14.15 -19.44 0.64
CA SER A 17 12.90 -19.65 -0.08
C SER A 17 13.12 -19.95 -1.57
N LEU A 18 12.25 -20.79 -2.13
CA LEU A 18 12.34 -21.24 -3.51
C LEU A 18 11.93 -20.12 -4.47
N ARG A 19 12.89 -19.60 -5.24
CA ARG A 19 12.69 -18.49 -6.17
C ARG A 19 13.27 -18.81 -7.54
N ILE A 20 12.47 -18.61 -8.59
CA ILE A 20 12.94 -18.68 -9.98
C ILE A 20 13.70 -17.38 -10.31
N LEU A 21 14.92 -17.52 -10.85
CA LEU A 21 15.79 -16.43 -11.31
C LEU A 21 15.72 -16.23 -12.82
N VAL A 22 15.68 -17.33 -13.57
CA VAL A 22 15.56 -17.36 -15.03
C VAL A 22 14.31 -18.13 -15.39
N HIS A 23 13.47 -17.52 -16.20
CA HIS A 23 12.25 -18.12 -16.73
C HIS A 23 12.41 -18.36 -18.24
N PRO A 24 11.67 -19.33 -18.83
CA PRO A 24 11.77 -19.58 -20.26
C PRO A 24 11.29 -18.38 -21.09
N ASN A 25 11.75 -18.34 -22.34
CA ASN A 25 11.43 -17.32 -23.33
C ASN A 25 10.72 -17.97 -24.50
N SER A 26 9.71 -17.31 -25.06
CA SER A 26 9.05 -17.74 -26.30
C SER A 26 10.02 -17.78 -27.47
N LEU A 27 9.87 -18.75 -28.37
CA LEU A 27 10.74 -18.98 -29.52
C LEU A 27 9.89 -19.24 -30.79
N ARG A 28 10.40 -18.82 -31.94
CA ARG A 28 9.89 -19.23 -33.26
C ARG A 28 11.03 -19.91 -34.01
N LEU A 29 10.82 -21.15 -34.43
CA LEU A 29 11.83 -22.04 -35.00
C LEU A 29 11.32 -22.67 -36.30
N GLN A 30 12.24 -23.15 -37.12
CA GLN A 30 11.93 -23.99 -38.28
C GLN A 30 12.11 -25.48 -37.94
N GLU A 31 11.44 -26.36 -38.66
CA GLU A 31 11.65 -27.80 -38.49
C GLU A 31 13.12 -28.16 -38.74
N GLY A 32 13.67 -29.07 -37.93
CA GLY A 32 15.08 -29.44 -37.95
C GLY A 32 16.01 -28.55 -37.10
N GLN A 33 15.56 -27.38 -36.61
CA GLN A 33 16.38 -26.53 -35.74
C GLN A 33 16.50 -27.08 -34.30
N HIS A 34 17.39 -26.47 -33.50
CA HIS A 34 17.58 -26.82 -32.09
C HIS A 34 16.83 -25.83 -31.19
N MET A 35 15.94 -26.34 -30.35
CA MET A 35 15.29 -25.58 -29.27
C MET A 35 16.08 -25.72 -27.97
N SER A 36 16.24 -24.61 -27.25
CA SER A 36 16.71 -24.62 -25.87
C SER A 36 15.90 -23.63 -25.03
N LEU A 37 15.11 -24.12 -24.08
CA LEU A 37 14.44 -23.33 -23.05
C LEU A 37 15.22 -23.45 -21.73
N GLN A 38 15.28 -22.37 -20.95
CA GLN A 38 15.99 -22.35 -19.66
C GLN A 38 15.04 -21.94 -18.53
N CYS A 39 15.15 -22.62 -17.40
CA CYS A 39 14.50 -22.28 -16.14
C CYS A 39 15.52 -22.52 -15.02
N SER A 40 15.92 -21.47 -14.31
CA SER A 40 16.92 -21.57 -13.23
C SER A 40 16.37 -20.93 -11.96
N ALA A 41 16.62 -21.56 -10.83
CA ALA A 41 16.09 -21.16 -9.53
C ALA A 41 17.11 -21.32 -8.40
N THR A 42 16.80 -20.72 -7.27
CA THR A 42 17.54 -20.84 -6.00
C THR A 42 16.58 -21.25 -4.89
N GLY A 43 17.08 -22.03 -3.94
CA GLY A 43 16.34 -22.42 -2.73
C GLY A 43 17.16 -23.40 -1.90
N THR A 44 16.78 -23.57 -0.64
CA THR A 44 17.35 -24.57 0.27
C THR A 44 16.19 -25.33 0.91
N PRO A 45 16.05 -26.66 0.73
CA PRO A 45 16.87 -27.57 -0.04
C PRO A 45 16.93 -27.25 -1.55
N PRO A 46 17.95 -27.76 -2.29
CA PRO A 46 18.17 -27.41 -3.70
C PRO A 46 16.95 -27.62 -4.60
N PRO A 47 16.73 -26.74 -5.59
CA PRO A 47 15.62 -26.84 -6.53
C PRO A 47 15.74 -28.05 -7.47
N GLN A 48 14.64 -28.77 -7.61
CA GLN A 48 14.38 -29.74 -8.67
C GLN A 48 13.46 -29.12 -9.72
N TYR A 49 13.48 -29.62 -10.95
CA TYR A 49 12.72 -29.09 -12.08
C TYR A 49 11.84 -30.18 -12.69
N GLN A 50 10.74 -29.78 -13.33
CA GLN A 50 9.92 -30.63 -14.20
C GLN A 50 9.30 -29.76 -15.29
N TRP A 51 9.56 -30.06 -16.57
CA TRP A 51 8.97 -29.34 -17.69
C TRP A 51 7.61 -29.90 -18.09
N PHE A 52 6.74 -29.01 -18.57
CA PHE A 52 5.40 -29.30 -19.08
C PHE A 52 5.24 -28.66 -20.47
N ARG A 53 4.50 -29.35 -21.34
CA ARG A 53 4.04 -28.85 -22.65
C ARG A 53 2.52 -28.97 -22.68
N ASN A 54 1.82 -27.87 -22.92
CA ASN A 54 0.34 -27.82 -22.95
C ASN A 54 -0.29 -28.48 -21.70
N ASN A 55 0.24 -28.16 -20.51
CA ASN A 55 -0.10 -28.72 -19.20
C ASN A 55 0.15 -30.24 -19.00
N GLN A 56 0.75 -30.94 -19.95
CA GLN A 56 1.19 -32.32 -19.79
C GLN A 56 2.69 -32.38 -19.44
N SER A 57 3.09 -33.18 -18.45
CA SER A 57 4.49 -33.34 -18.06
C SER A 57 5.28 -34.03 -19.17
N ILE A 58 6.41 -33.45 -19.56
CA ILE A 58 7.36 -34.07 -20.49
C ILE A 58 8.18 -35.10 -19.67
N PRO A 59 8.16 -36.40 -20.03
CA PRO A 59 8.96 -37.41 -19.32
C PRO A 59 10.44 -37.03 -19.29
N ASP A 60 11.11 -37.35 -18.18
CA ASP A 60 12.55 -37.18 -17.91
C ASP A 60 13.13 -35.75 -18.01
N ALA A 61 12.32 -34.76 -18.40
CA ALA A 61 12.69 -33.35 -18.49
C ALA A 61 12.76 -32.70 -17.09
N THR A 62 13.80 -33.05 -16.33
CA THR A 62 14.00 -32.65 -14.93
C THR A 62 15.20 -31.70 -14.70
N GLU A 63 15.86 -31.27 -15.78
CA GLU A 63 16.95 -30.29 -15.75
C GLU A 63 16.47 -28.83 -15.82
N SER A 64 17.35 -27.90 -15.43
CA SER A 64 17.19 -26.45 -15.60
C SER A 64 17.21 -25.98 -17.06
N SER A 65 17.48 -26.86 -18.02
CA SER A 65 17.32 -26.56 -19.45
C SER A 65 16.61 -27.70 -20.18
N LEU A 66 15.56 -27.37 -20.93
CA LEU A 66 14.93 -28.29 -21.88
C LEU A 66 15.53 -28.07 -23.26
N LYS A 67 16.14 -29.11 -23.84
CA LYS A 67 16.76 -29.07 -25.17
C LYS A 67 16.09 -30.09 -26.08
N VAL A 68 15.72 -29.68 -27.28
CA VAL A 68 15.20 -30.57 -28.33
C VAL A 68 15.99 -30.32 -29.61
N THR A 69 16.60 -31.37 -30.14
CA THR A 69 17.39 -31.31 -31.38
C THR A 69 16.57 -31.82 -32.56
N GLY A 70 16.44 -31.03 -33.62
CA GLY A 70 15.64 -31.42 -34.77
C GLY A 70 14.14 -31.26 -34.49
N VAL A 71 13.71 -30.08 -34.02
CA VAL A 71 12.31 -29.84 -33.66
C VAL A 71 11.36 -30.11 -34.82
N THR A 72 10.16 -30.57 -34.51
CA THR A 72 9.08 -30.85 -35.47
C THR A 72 7.84 -30.01 -35.13
N THR A 73 6.88 -29.90 -36.05
CA THR A 73 5.59 -29.25 -35.77
C THR A 73 4.84 -29.85 -34.55
N ALA A 74 5.14 -31.08 -34.13
CA ALA A 74 4.62 -31.68 -32.89
C ALA A 74 5.22 -31.08 -31.61
N ASP A 75 6.31 -30.32 -31.71
CA ASP A 75 6.96 -29.60 -30.60
C ASP A 75 6.43 -28.17 -30.42
N ARG A 76 5.43 -27.78 -31.21
CA ARG A 76 4.68 -26.54 -31.00
C ARG A 76 3.87 -26.64 -29.69
N GLY A 77 3.90 -25.59 -28.88
CA GLY A 77 3.07 -25.54 -27.68
C GLY A 77 3.41 -24.42 -26.71
N VAL A 78 2.69 -24.42 -25.59
CA VAL A 78 2.98 -23.58 -24.42
C VAL A 78 3.81 -24.41 -23.45
N TYR A 79 4.98 -23.90 -23.11
CA TYR A 79 5.93 -24.57 -22.22
C TYR A 79 6.03 -23.82 -20.89
N CYS A 80 5.98 -24.56 -19.78
CA CYS A 80 6.30 -24.03 -18.45
C CYS A 80 7.14 -25.05 -17.68
N CYS A 81 7.86 -24.56 -16.67
CA CYS A 81 8.73 -25.36 -15.82
C CYS A 81 8.27 -25.22 -14.38
N ARG A 82 7.94 -26.34 -13.74
CA ARG A 82 7.68 -26.43 -12.30
C ARG A 82 9.00 -26.61 -11.59
N VAL A 83 9.37 -25.64 -10.78
CA VAL A 83 10.51 -25.76 -9.86
C VAL A 83 9.95 -26.14 -8.50
N TYR A 84 10.54 -27.12 -7.83
CA TYR A 84 10.08 -27.56 -6.52
C TYR A 84 11.24 -28.05 -5.64
N ASN A 85 11.04 -28.06 -4.34
CA ASN A 85 11.88 -28.77 -3.38
C ASN A 85 10.98 -29.49 -2.35
N LEU A 86 11.55 -29.97 -1.24
CA LEU A 86 10.82 -30.70 -0.20
C LEU A 86 9.74 -29.87 0.55
N TYR A 87 9.71 -28.54 0.37
CA TYR A 87 8.84 -27.64 1.13
C TYR A 87 7.98 -26.72 0.27
N GLN A 88 8.38 -26.43 -0.98
CA GLN A 88 7.76 -25.41 -1.83
C GLN A 88 7.75 -25.85 -3.30
N GLN A 89 6.80 -25.33 -4.07
CA GLN A 89 6.79 -25.42 -5.54
C GLN A 89 6.35 -24.10 -6.16
N VAL A 90 6.95 -23.74 -7.30
CA VAL A 90 6.71 -22.51 -8.06
C VAL A 90 6.72 -22.86 -9.55
N LEU A 91 5.71 -22.37 -10.29
CA LEU A 91 5.68 -22.48 -11.75
C LEU A 91 6.38 -21.29 -12.39
N SER A 92 7.12 -21.54 -13.48
CA SER A 92 7.65 -20.48 -14.33
C SER A 92 6.53 -19.78 -15.10
N ARG A 93 6.81 -18.56 -15.61
CA ARG A 93 6.00 -18.01 -16.71
C ARG A 93 5.95 -18.98 -17.90
N GLU A 94 4.91 -18.86 -18.69
CA GLU A 94 4.72 -19.60 -19.92
C GLU A 94 5.62 -19.06 -21.04
N ALA A 95 6.09 -19.96 -21.90
CA ALA A 95 6.83 -19.65 -23.12
C ALA A 95 6.13 -20.31 -24.32
N HIS A 96 5.81 -19.51 -25.33
CA HIS A 96 5.18 -19.99 -26.55
C HIS A 96 6.25 -20.42 -27.55
N VAL A 97 6.19 -21.67 -28.00
CA VAL A 97 7.06 -22.21 -29.05
C VAL A 97 6.24 -22.38 -30.31
N GLU A 98 6.60 -21.65 -31.35
CA GLU A 98 6.00 -21.74 -32.68
C GLU A 98 6.98 -22.40 -33.66
N ILE A 99 6.46 -23.35 -34.45
CA ILE A 99 7.22 -24.06 -35.47
C ILE A 99 6.45 -23.98 -36.78
N GLY A 100 7.10 -23.51 -37.84
CA GLY A 100 6.48 -23.36 -39.16
C GLY A 100 7.44 -22.82 -40.23
N PRO A 101 7.07 -22.95 -41.52
CA PRO A 101 7.87 -22.46 -42.64
C PRO A 101 7.87 -20.93 -42.71
N ASN A 102 9.02 -20.32 -43.01
CA ASN A 102 9.11 -18.88 -43.28
C ASN A 102 8.52 -18.56 -44.65
N SER A 103 7.31 -18.03 -44.70
CA SER A 103 6.71 -17.49 -45.92
C SER A 103 7.26 -16.10 -46.28
N SER A 104 8.54 -16.04 -46.67
CA SER A 104 9.12 -15.08 -47.65
C SER A 104 10.66 -15.08 -47.65
N PHE A 105 11.27 -16.16 -48.15
CA PHE A 105 12.59 -16.09 -48.77
C PHE A 105 12.49 -16.62 -50.19
N ASN A 106 12.44 -15.70 -51.16
CA ASN A 106 12.76 -16.04 -52.54
C ASN A 106 14.29 -16.00 -52.68
N GLU A 107 14.94 -17.16 -52.60
CA GLU A 107 16.21 -17.33 -53.29
C GLU A 107 15.95 -17.70 -54.75
N THR A 108 16.65 -17.05 -55.68
CA THR A 108 17.20 -17.78 -56.82
C THR A 108 18.54 -17.15 -57.19
N PHE A 109 19.58 -17.99 -57.24
CA PHE A 109 20.95 -17.61 -57.56
C PHE A 109 21.09 -17.09 -59.00
N LEU A 110 22.06 -16.20 -59.23
CA LEU A 110 23.10 -16.36 -60.27
C LEU A 110 24.14 -15.23 -60.16
N GLY A 111 25.41 -15.56 -60.39
CA GLY A 111 26.37 -14.62 -60.97
C GLY A 111 27.26 -13.78 -60.03
N GLU A 112 28.49 -14.26 -59.89
CA GLU A 112 29.73 -13.47 -60.02
C GLU A 112 30.12 -12.40 -58.98
N SER A 113 31.41 -12.48 -58.65
CA SER A 113 32.21 -11.42 -58.05
C SER A 113 32.29 -10.19 -58.94
N GLU A 114 32.14 -8.98 -58.38
CA GLU A 114 33.21 -7.97 -58.41
C GLU A 114 32.97 -6.79 -57.44
N ARG A 115 33.95 -5.87 -57.38
CA ARG A 115 34.06 -4.79 -56.39
C ARG A 115 33.20 -3.59 -56.78
N GLY A 116 32.49 -2.98 -55.82
CA GLY A 116 31.85 -1.67 -56.02
C GLY A 116 31.20 -1.08 -54.78
N LEU A 117 31.65 0.12 -54.37
CA LEU A 117 30.88 1.08 -53.56
C LEU A 117 29.69 1.60 -54.41
N PRO A 118 28.57 2.13 -53.87
CA PRO A 118 28.40 2.92 -52.62
C PRO A 118 27.18 2.39 -51.77
N ALA A 119 26.59 3.02 -50.75
CA ALA A 119 26.42 4.44 -50.37
C ALA A 119 26.05 4.59 -48.87
N LEU A 120 25.83 5.83 -48.43
CA LEU A 120 25.51 6.23 -47.04
C LEU A 120 24.29 5.49 -46.45
N PRO A 121 24.27 5.22 -45.13
CA PRO A 121 23.14 4.57 -44.47
C PRO A 121 21.94 5.52 -44.35
N GLY A 122 20.81 5.12 -44.95
CA GLY A 122 19.50 5.64 -44.57
C GLY A 122 19.16 5.25 -43.12
N PRO A 123 18.28 5.99 -42.44
CA PRO A 123 18.10 5.86 -40.99
C PRO A 123 17.54 4.50 -40.60
N LEU A 124 18.16 3.88 -39.58
CA LEU A 124 17.59 2.71 -38.90
C LEU A 124 16.20 3.07 -38.37
N ASN A 125 15.18 2.34 -38.80
CA ASN A 125 13.83 2.45 -38.27
C ASN A 125 13.70 1.63 -36.96
N THR A 126 14.55 1.95 -35.97
CA THR A 126 14.54 1.34 -34.63
C THR A 126 13.46 1.97 -33.77
N ASN A 127 12.20 1.56 -33.95
CA ASN A 127 11.10 2.00 -33.09
C ASN A 127 10.96 1.16 -31.80
N THR A 128 12.09 0.73 -31.24
CA THR A 128 12.20 0.22 -29.87
C THR A 128 12.68 1.35 -28.98
N GLN A 129 11.75 2.10 -28.38
CA GLN A 129 12.11 3.04 -27.32
C GLN A 129 12.87 2.30 -26.20
N PRO A 130 13.96 2.87 -25.66
CA PRO A 130 14.70 2.23 -24.59
C PRO A 130 13.80 2.06 -23.36
N ARG A 131 13.58 0.81 -22.93
CA ARG A 131 12.84 0.52 -21.69
C ARG A 131 13.50 1.25 -20.53
N LEU A 132 12.72 2.08 -19.85
CA LEU A 132 13.21 2.79 -18.67
C LEU A 132 13.34 1.81 -17.50
N LEU A 133 14.31 2.08 -16.63
CA LEU A 133 14.60 1.26 -15.47
C LEU A 133 14.43 2.08 -14.20
N ALA A 134 13.95 1.42 -13.15
CA ALA A 134 14.00 1.89 -11.78
C ALA A 134 15.26 1.34 -11.10
N THR A 135 15.91 2.09 -10.21
CA THR A 135 16.97 1.54 -9.35
C THR A 135 16.38 0.67 -8.23
N ASP A 136 15.13 0.95 -7.86
CA ASP A 136 14.31 0.18 -6.92
C ASP A 136 12.86 0.66 -7.01
N LYS A 137 11.91 -0.09 -6.45
CA LYS A 137 10.50 0.29 -6.40
C LYS A 137 9.96 0.12 -4.98
N VAL A 138 9.49 1.22 -4.37
CA VAL A 138 9.09 1.27 -2.96
C VAL A 138 7.73 1.94 -2.83
N ALA A 139 6.83 1.35 -2.03
CA ALA A 139 5.51 1.90 -1.77
C ALA A 139 5.17 1.98 -0.28
N LEU A 140 4.53 3.07 0.14
CA LEU A 140 3.88 3.19 1.44
C LEU A 140 2.37 3.32 1.23
N LEU A 141 1.60 2.36 1.74
CA LEU A 141 0.15 2.33 1.71
C LEU A 141 -0.39 2.53 3.12
N MET A 142 -1.28 3.50 3.32
CA MET A 142 -1.93 3.79 4.60
C MET A 142 -3.46 3.79 4.45
N GLY A 143 -4.16 3.04 5.29
CA GLY A 143 -5.63 2.98 5.31
C GLY A 143 -6.19 3.31 6.69
N ASN A 144 -6.83 4.46 6.84
CA ASN A 144 -7.41 4.90 8.11
C ASN A 144 -8.94 4.71 8.09
N MET A 145 -9.48 3.98 9.08
CA MET A 145 -10.89 3.59 9.14
C MET A 145 -11.52 3.89 10.50
N ASN A 146 -10.82 3.52 11.58
CA ASN A 146 -11.34 3.52 12.95
C ASN A 146 -11.04 4.86 13.65
N TYR A 147 -11.58 5.94 13.08
CA TYR A 147 -11.49 7.27 13.65
C TYR A 147 -12.16 7.34 15.04
N GLN A 148 -11.50 8.02 15.98
CA GLN A 148 -11.98 8.20 17.36
C GLN A 148 -13.10 9.25 17.44
N HIS A 149 -13.02 10.27 16.59
CA HIS A 149 -13.82 11.50 16.62
C HIS A 149 -14.64 11.75 15.35
N HIS A 150 -14.45 10.91 14.32
CA HIS A 150 -15.02 11.10 12.99
C HIS A 150 -15.75 9.85 12.52
N LYS A 151 -16.56 9.97 11.47
CA LYS A 151 -17.28 8.84 10.86
C LYS A 151 -16.29 7.73 10.48
N GLN A 152 -16.51 6.51 10.93
CA GLN A 152 -15.71 5.36 10.54
C GLN A 152 -15.92 4.97 9.07
N LEU A 153 -14.87 4.44 8.43
CA LEU A 153 -14.86 3.94 7.05
C LEU A 153 -14.68 2.41 7.04
N ARG A 154 -14.86 1.75 5.90
CA ARG A 154 -14.78 0.28 5.77
C ARG A 154 -13.92 -0.21 4.61
N ALA A 155 -13.99 0.47 3.47
CA ALA A 155 -13.24 0.08 2.27
C ALA A 155 -11.69 0.12 2.39
N PRO A 156 -11.07 1.05 3.15
CA PRO A 156 -9.60 1.19 3.17
C PRO A 156 -8.81 -0.08 3.50
N MET A 157 -9.37 -1.02 4.27
CA MET A 157 -8.73 -2.33 4.53
C MET A 157 -8.59 -3.15 3.25
N VAL A 158 -9.69 -3.33 2.51
CA VAL A 158 -9.72 -4.12 1.27
C VAL A 158 -8.88 -3.45 0.19
N ASP A 159 -9.01 -2.12 0.09
CA ASP A 159 -8.30 -1.28 -0.86
C ASP A 159 -6.78 -1.33 -0.69
N VAL A 160 -6.29 -1.14 0.54
CA VAL A 160 -4.86 -1.26 0.85
C VAL A 160 -4.37 -2.69 0.60
N HIS A 161 -5.15 -3.72 0.91
CA HIS A 161 -4.73 -5.11 0.71
C HIS A 161 -4.60 -5.48 -0.78
N GLU A 162 -5.61 -5.20 -1.59
CA GLU A 162 -5.56 -5.48 -3.03
C GLU A 162 -4.44 -4.70 -3.71
N LEU A 163 -4.31 -3.40 -3.41
CA LEU A 163 -3.24 -2.58 -3.98
C LEU A 163 -1.85 -3.06 -3.52
N THR A 164 -1.71 -3.53 -2.28
CA THR A 164 -0.47 -4.17 -1.79
C THR A 164 -0.09 -5.37 -2.64
N ASN A 165 -1.05 -6.25 -2.94
CA ASN A 165 -0.79 -7.48 -3.69
C ASN A 165 -0.47 -7.20 -5.17
N LEU A 166 -1.12 -6.22 -5.79
CA LEU A 166 -0.81 -5.82 -7.17
C LEU A 166 0.56 -5.13 -7.27
N LEU A 167 0.90 -4.25 -6.33
CA LEU A 167 2.22 -3.60 -6.31
C LEU A 167 3.34 -4.62 -6.04
N ARG A 168 3.11 -5.65 -5.21
CA ARG A 168 4.05 -6.77 -5.03
C ARG A 168 4.27 -7.57 -6.31
N GLN A 169 3.23 -7.80 -7.14
CA GLN A 169 3.38 -8.40 -8.47
C GLN A 169 4.22 -7.52 -9.43
N LEU A 170 4.22 -6.21 -9.20
CA LEU A 170 5.06 -5.23 -9.90
C LEU A 170 6.42 -5.02 -9.22
N ASP A 171 6.95 -5.97 -8.46
CA ASP A 171 8.24 -5.91 -7.74
C ASP A 171 8.40 -4.74 -6.73
N PHE A 172 7.31 -4.13 -6.24
CA PHE A 172 7.43 -3.10 -5.20
C PHE A 172 7.69 -3.68 -3.81
N LYS A 173 8.62 -3.04 -3.09
CA LYS A 173 8.77 -3.13 -1.64
C LYS A 173 7.66 -2.30 -0.98
N VAL A 174 6.53 -2.95 -0.74
CA VAL A 174 5.36 -2.33 -0.11
C VAL A 174 5.50 -2.37 1.42
N VAL A 175 5.19 -1.28 2.11
CA VAL A 175 4.82 -1.24 3.53
C VAL A 175 3.33 -0.88 3.58
N SER A 176 2.50 -1.71 4.21
CA SER A 176 1.04 -1.49 4.28
C SER A 176 0.57 -1.41 5.74
N LEU A 177 -0.10 -0.32 6.09
CA LEU A 177 -0.44 0.01 7.47
C LEU A 177 -1.89 0.47 7.59
N LEU A 178 -2.58 -0.01 8.61
CA LEU A 178 -3.95 0.41 8.92
C LEU A 178 -4.05 1.17 10.24
N ASP A 179 -5.01 2.09 10.32
CA ASP A 179 -5.42 2.80 11.54
C ASP A 179 -4.24 3.44 12.30
N LEU A 180 -3.64 4.44 11.66
CA LEU A 180 -2.49 5.17 12.17
C LEU A 180 -2.86 6.51 12.80
N SER A 181 -2.32 6.76 13.99
CA SER A 181 -2.28 8.08 14.60
C SER A 181 -1.37 9.05 13.85
N ARG A 182 -1.51 10.36 14.07
CA ARG A 182 -0.68 11.40 13.41
C ARG A 182 0.81 11.09 13.51
N ARG A 183 1.24 10.69 14.70
CA ARG A 183 2.65 10.38 14.99
C ARG A 183 3.11 9.11 14.28
N GLU A 184 2.29 8.07 14.26
CA GLU A 184 2.61 6.81 13.57
C GLU A 184 2.66 7.02 12.05
N MET A 185 1.74 7.81 11.47
CA MET A 185 1.80 8.22 10.06
C MET A 185 3.10 9.00 9.75
N GLN A 186 3.46 9.98 10.60
CA GLN A 186 4.69 10.77 10.40
C GLN A 186 5.95 9.90 10.48
N LYS A 187 6.01 8.94 11.41
CA LYS A 187 7.13 7.98 11.51
C LYS A 187 7.15 7.02 10.32
N ALA A 188 6.01 6.49 9.88
CA ALA A 188 5.91 5.63 8.69
C ALA A 188 6.39 6.35 7.41
N VAL A 189 6.02 7.63 7.25
CA VAL A 189 6.52 8.48 6.15
C VAL A 189 8.03 8.71 6.28
N ASN A 190 8.57 8.93 7.49
CA ASN A 190 10.01 9.08 7.68
C ASN A 190 10.76 7.79 7.29
N GLU A 191 10.28 6.62 7.68
CA GLU A 191 10.84 5.32 7.29
C GLU A 191 10.77 5.07 5.78
N PHE A 192 9.65 5.42 5.14
CA PHE A 192 9.52 5.40 3.68
C PHE A 192 10.56 6.32 3.00
N LEU A 193 10.78 7.52 3.52
CA LEU A 193 11.80 8.45 3.01
C LEU A 193 13.24 7.95 3.19
N LEU A 194 13.52 7.03 4.13
CA LEU A 194 14.82 6.36 4.26
C LEU A 194 15.04 5.31 3.15
N LEU A 195 13.97 4.76 2.59
CA LEU A 195 14.04 3.80 1.48
C LEU A 195 14.22 4.48 0.12
N LEU A 196 14.00 5.79 -0.01
CA LEU A 196 14.20 6.53 -1.26
C LEU A 196 15.66 6.98 -1.43
N ASP A 197 16.18 6.84 -2.65
CA ASP A 197 17.47 7.38 -3.12
C ASP A 197 17.37 7.64 -4.62
N LYS A 198 18.45 8.18 -5.20
CA LYS A 198 18.56 8.48 -6.63
C LYS A 198 18.16 7.28 -7.49
N GLY A 199 17.15 7.48 -8.34
CA GLY A 199 16.69 6.45 -9.29
C GLY A 199 15.59 5.52 -8.79
N VAL A 200 15.24 5.56 -7.51
CA VAL A 200 14.11 4.79 -6.95
C VAL A 200 12.77 5.32 -7.48
N TYR A 201 11.77 4.47 -7.64
CA TYR A 201 10.38 4.87 -7.84
C TYR A 201 9.67 4.82 -6.47
N GLY A 202 9.18 5.97 -6.01
CA GLY A 202 8.43 6.09 -4.76
C GLY A 202 6.94 6.26 -5.03
N LEU A 203 6.11 5.40 -4.42
CA LEU A 203 4.66 5.51 -4.46
C LEU A 203 4.10 5.68 -3.04
N LEU A 204 3.24 6.68 -2.83
CA LEU A 204 2.44 6.83 -1.62
C LEU A 204 0.97 6.65 -1.99
N TYR A 205 0.29 5.74 -1.30
CA TYR A 205 -1.16 5.60 -1.35
C TYR A 205 -1.75 5.88 0.02
N TYR A 206 -2.86 6.62 0.04
CA TYR A 206 -3.62 6.88 1.24
C TYR A 206 -5.11 6.72 0.97
N ALA A 207 -5.79 5.95 1.83
CA ALA A 207 -7.24 5.81 1.87
C ALA A 207 -7.76 6.25 3.24
N GLY A 208 -8.70 7.19 3.28
CA GLY A 208 -9.26 7.69 4.53
C GLY A 208 -9.88 9.09 4.40
N HIS A 209 -10.17 9.71 5.53
CA HIS A 209 -10.55 11.12 5.56
C HIS A 209 -9.39 12.02 5.12
N GLY A 210 -9.75 13.07 4.38
CA GLY A 210 -8.82 14.05 3.83
C GLY A 210 -9.55 15.35 3.52
N TYR A 211 -8.77 16.41 3.33
CA TYR A 211 -9.26 17.72 2.91
C TYR A 211 -8.20 18.43 2.04
N GLU A 212 -8.60 19.48 1.32
CA GLU A 212 -7.68 20.30 0.53
C GLU A 212 -7.90 21.79 0.80
N ASN A 213 -6.89 22.46 1.35
CA ASN A 213 -6.91 23.91 1.61
C ASN A 213 -5.80 24.59 0.79
N TYR A 214 -6.18 25.58 -0.02
CA TYR A 214 -5.26 26.37 -0.85
C TYR A 214 -4.37 25.53 -1.78
N GLY A 215 -4.90 24.41 -2.31
CA GLY A 215 -4.17 23.46 -3.15
C GLY A 215 -3.22 22.51 -2.40
N ASN A 216 -3.22 22.54 -1.07
CA ASN A 216 -2.49 21.60 -0.22
C ASN A 216 -3.46 20.54 0.31
N SER A 217 -3.15 19.29 0.03
CA SER A 217 -3.94 18.11 0.38
C SER A 217 -3.44 17.56 1.71
N PHE A 218 -4.36 17.26 2.63
CA PHE A 218 -4.05 16.81 3.98
C PHE A 218 -4.70 15.46 4.26
N MET A 219 -3.91 14.52 4.76
CA MET A 219 -4.37 13.21 5.23
C MET A 219 -4.73 13.31 6.72
N VAL A 220 -5.95 12.87 7.09
CA VAL A 220 -6.47 12.97 8.46
C VAL A 220 -6.21 11.67 9.24
N PRO A 221 -5.44 11.71 10.35
CA PRO A 221 -5.17 10.55 11.19
C PRO A 221 -6.38 10.09 12.03
N ILE A 222 -6.35 8.85 12.55
CA ILE A 222 -7.47 8.30 13.34
C ILE A 222 -7.69 9.01 14.69
N ASP A 223 -6.66 9.68 15.20
CA ASP A 223 -6.62 10.44 16.46
C ASP A 223 -6.82 11.95 16.26
N ALA A 224 -7.22 12.39 15.06
CA ALA A 224 -7.60 13.77 14.83
C ALA A 224 -8.83 14.13 15.70
N PRO A 225 -8.80 15.26 16.45
CA PRO A 225 -9.92 15.69 17.30
C PRO A 225 -11.16 16.09 16.49
N ASP A 226 -12.32 16.25 17.14
CA ASP A 226 -13.59 16.65 16.49
C ASP A 226 -13.44 17.90 15.60
N SER A 227 -12.65 18.89 16.04
CA SER A 227 -12.25 20.06 15.26
C SER A 227 -10.73 20.05 15.09
N TYR A 228 -10.28 19.80 13.86
CA TYR A 228 -8.87 19.63 13.51
C TYR A 228 -8.41 20.67 12.46
N THR A 229 -7.10 20.87 12.42
CA THR A 229 -6.39 21.85 11.59
C THR A 229 -5.21 21.15 10.89
N SER A 230 -4.45 21.91 10.08
CA SER A 230 -3.22 21.41 9.44
C SER A 230 -2.16 20.92 10.43
N GLU A 231 -2.17 21.41 11.68
CA GLU A 231 -1.25 20.93 12.73
C GLU A 231 -1.57 19.51 13.20
N HIS A 232 -2.81 19.03 13.02
CA HIS A 232 -3.26 17.70 13.42
C HIS A 232 -3.07 16.65 12.31
N CYS A 233 -2.81 17.09 11.09
CA CYS A 233 -2.83 16.27 9.88
C CYS A 233 -1.44 16.14 9.24
N LEU A 234 -1.35 15.39 8.14
CA LEU A 234 -0.13 15.31 7.33
C LEU A 234 -0.36 15.98 5.97
N CYS A 235 0.39 17.04 5.69
CA CYS A 235 0.40 17.72 4.40
C CYS A 235 1.17 16.88 3.35
N VAL A 236 0.48 16.42 2.30
CA VAL A 236 1.07 15.58 1.24
C VAL A 236 2.16 16.33 0.48
N GLN A 237 1.95 17.62 0.23
CA GLN A 237 2.89 18.51 -0.44
C GLN A 237 4.21 18.66 0.37
N GLY A 238 4.15 18.64 1.70
CA GLY A 238 5.35 18.57 2.57
C GLY A 238 6.04 17.19 2.59
N ILE A 239 5.37 16.12 2.18
CA ILE A 239 6.00 14.81 1.92
C ILE A 239 6.73 14.86 0.58
N LEU A 240 6.08 15.38 -0.47
CA LEU A 240 6.67 15.54 -1.80
C LEU A 240 7.99 16.34 -1.74
N GLN A 241 8.04 17.46 -1.02
CA GLN A 241 9.29 18.24 -0.86
C GLN A 241 10.44 17.37 -0.34
N ARG A 242 10.19 16.58 0.72
CA ARG A 242 11.18 15.66 1.32
C ARG A 242 11.51 14.47 0.41
N MET A 243 10.58 14.03 -0.44
CA MET A 243 10.86 13.03 -1.49
C MET A 243 11.79 13.60 -2.56
N GLN A 244 11.61 14.87 -2.99
CA GLN A 244 12.48 15.49 -4.00
C GLN A 244 13.96 15.55 -3.55
N ASP A 245 14.22 15.77 -2.26
CA ASP A 245 15.58 15.77 -1.70
C ASP A 245 16.28 14.40 -1.80
N LYS A 246 15.51 13.31 -1.92
CA LYS A 246 16.01 11.94 -2.16
C LYS A 246 16.26 11.62 -3.64
N GLN A 247 15.92 12.53 -4.54
CA GLN A 247 16.09 12.40 -6.01
C GLN A 247 15.51 11.11 -6.66
N PRO A 248 14.34 10.59 -6.24
CA PRO A 248 13.70 9.46 -6.92
C PRO A 248 13.43 9.80 -8.40
N ARG A 249 13.41 8.77 -9.26
CA ARG A 249 13.13 8.93 -10.71
C ARG A 249 11.64 9.01 -11.02
N LEU A 250 10.77 8.60 -10.09
CA LEU A 250 9.31 8.72 -10.19
C LEU A 250 8.72 8.94 -8.80
N ASN A 251 7.82 9.92 -8.68
CA ASN A 251 7.01 10.17 -7.49
C ASN A 251 5.54 9.98 -7.84
N VAL A 252 4.87 9.00 -7.25
CA VAL A 252 3.43 8.76 -7.45
C VAL A 252 2.69 8.95 -6.14
N PHE A 253 1.65 9.77 -6.15
CA PHE A 253 0.72 9.97 -5.05
C PHE A 253 -0.68 9.55 -5.49
N LEU A 254 -1.25 8.56 -4.82
CA LEU A 254 -2.59 8.06 -5.08
C LEU A 254 -3.44 8.34 -3.83
N LEU A 255 -4.35 9.32 -3.93
CA LEU A 255 -5.07 9.86 -2.77
C LEU A 255 -6.56 9.52 -2.87
N ASP A 256 -6.98 8.50 -2.13
CA ASP A 256 -8.37 8.03 -2.01
C ASP A 256 -9.05 8.66 -0.79
N MET A 257 -9.31 9.96 -0.91
CA MET A 257 -9.83 10.79 0.16
C MET A 257 -10.65 11.95 -0.39
N CYS A 258 -11.53 12.51 0.44
CA CYS A 258 -12.23 13.76 0.13
C CYS A 258 -11.26 14.93 -0.05
N ARG A 259 -11.67 15.92 -0.86
CA ARG A 259 -10.88 17.14 -1.15
C ARG A 259 -11.68 18.42 -0.98
N LYS A 260 -12.68 18.37 -0.10
CA LYS A 260 -13.38 19.54 0.43
C LYS A 260 -12.44 20.43 1.24
N ARG A 261 -12.73 21.72 1.28
CA ARG A 261 -12.07 22.67 2.19
C ARG A 261 -12.44 22.38 3.66
N ASN A 262 -11.45 22.34 4.55
CA ASN A 262 -11.65 22.40 5.99
C ASN A 262 -11.78 23.86 6.44
N LEU A 263 -12.93 24.22 7.01
CA LEU A 263 -13.22 25.60 7.45
C LEU A 263 -12.55 25.98 8.78
N HIS A 264 -12.12 25.00 9.58
CA HIS A 264 -11.37 25.24 10.82
C HIS A 264 -9.90 25.56 10.58
N ASP A 265 -9.36 25.17 9.41
CA ASP A 265 -7.95 25.34 9.05
C ASP A 265 -7.72 26.63 8.25
N GLY A 266 -7.67 27.76 8.95
CA GLY A 266 -7.34 29.07 8.36
C GLY A 266 -5.87 29.22 7.92
N ILE A 267 -5.00 28.27 8.27
CA ILE A 267 -3.56 28.34 8.05
C ILE A 267 -3.24 28.17 6.55
N ILE A 268 -2.38 29.04 6.02
CA ILE A 268 -1.79 28.89 4.68
C ILE A 268 -0.38 28.32 4.85
N PRO A 269 -0.10 27.06 4.43
CA PRO A 269 1.22 26.47 4.56
C PRO A 269 2.28 27.26 3.79
N ARG A 270 3.37 27.63 4.46
CA ARG A 270 4.55 28.21 3.81
C ARG A 270 5.47 27.11 3.31
N LEU A 271 5.10 26.50 2.18
CA LEU A 271 5.96 25.58 1.46
C LEU A 271 6.90 26.33 0.51
N GLU A 272 8.10 25.82 0.34
CA GLU A 272 9.02 26.33 -0.69
C GLU A 272 8.53 25.93 -2.08
N ALA A 273 8.91 26.69 -3.11
CA ALA A 273 8.58 26.34 -4.49
C ALA A 273 9.23 25.01 -4.86
N PHE A 274 8.43 24.04 -5.31
CA PHE A 274 8.92 22.72 -5.71
C PHE A 274 9.98 22.81 -6.81
N ARG A 275 10.99 21.95 -6.73
CA ARG A 275 11.96 21.81 -7.80
C ARG A 275 11.25 21.23 -9.02
N VAL A 276 11.53 21.71 -10.23
CA VAL A 276 10.94 21.13 -11.45
C VAL A 276 11.68 19.83 -11.80
N THR A 277 11.27 18.73 -11.18
CA THR A 277 11.87 17.39 -11.37
C THR A 277 11.25 16.60 -12.53
N ALA A 278 10.17 17.10 -13.12
CA ALA A 278 9.47 16.53 -14.28
C ALA A 278 9.13 15.03 -14.15
N ASN A 279 8.80 14.58 -12.93
CA ASN A 279 8.66 13.17 -12.58
C ASN A 279 7.61 12.88 -11.49
N ILE A 280 6.66 13.80 -11.31
CA ILE A 280 5.63 13.72 -10.26
C ILE A 280 4.28 13.45 -10.90
N VAL A 281 3.52 12.51 -10.34
CA VAL A 281 2.16 12.16 -10.75
C VAL A 281 1.28 12.06 -9.50
N PHE A 282 0.17 12.80 -9.50
CA PHE A 282 -0.92 12.65 -8.55
C PHE A 282 -2.13 12.04 -9.28
N GLY A 283 -2.69 10.97 -8.72
CA GLY A 283 -4.05 10.50 -9.02
C GLY A 283 -4.91 10.74 -7.79
N TYR A 284 -5.82 11.72 -7.87
CA TYR A 284 -6.80 11.99 -6.82
C TYR A 284 -8.09 11.24 -7.15
N ALA A 285 -8.60 10.44 -6.22
CA ALA A 285 -9.84 9.68 -6.39
C ALA A 285 -11.07 10.54 -6.69
N THR A 286 -11.01 11.84 -6.36
CA THR A 286 -12.06 12.83 -6.59
C THR A 286 -11.48 14.19 -6.96
N CYS A 287 -12.27 15.06 -7.58
CA CYS A 287 -11.91 16.43 -7.93
C CYS A 287 -11.74 17.34 -6.68
N LEU A 288 -11.15 18.52 -6.86
CA LEU A 288 -11.17 19.57 -5.83
C LEU A 288 -12.62 19.89 -5.40
N ASP A 289 -12.80 20.15 -4.09
CA ASP A 289 -14.08 20.42 -3.43
C ASP A 289 -15.15 19.29 -3.48
N ALA A 290 -14.76 18.09 -3.93
CA ALA A 290 -15.62 16.91 -4.00
C ALA A 290 -15.30 15.85 -2.92
N GLU A 291 -16.16 14.83 -2.83
CA GLU A 291 -16.02 13.68 -1.92
C GLU A 291 -15.51 12.44 -2.68
N ALA A 292 -14.82 11.55 -1.98
CA ALA A 292 -14.54 10.20 -2.44
C ALA A 292 -15.49 9.24 -1.69
N TYR A 293 -16.04 8.25 -2.39
CA TYR A 293 -17.06 7.35 -1.86
C TYR A 293 -16.59 5.90 -1.75
N GLU A 294 -17.11 5.22 -0.73
CA GLU A 294 -17.07 3.76 -0.57
C GLU A 294 -18.49 3.18 -0.76
N ILE A 295 -18.58 1.98 -1.32
CA ILE A 295 -19.86 1.27 -1.50
C ILE A 295 -20.20 0.54 -0.20
N SER A 296 -21.38 0.79 0.37
CA SER A 296 -21.82 0.20 1.65
C SER A 296 -22.34 -1.25 1.56
N HIS A 297 -22.34 -1.85 0.37
CA HIS A 297 -22.82 -3.22 0.14
C HIS A 297 -21.77 -4.28 0.48
N GLY A 298 -21.73 -4.69 1.75
CA GLY A 298 -20.96 -5.84 2.21
C GLY A 298 -19.54 -5.51 2.70
N ASN A 299 -18.99 -6.38 3.55
CA ASN A 299 -17.71 -6.15 4.23
C ASN A 299 -16.46 -6.34 3.34
N ARG A 300 -16.62 -6.74 2.07
CA ARG A 300 -15.53 -7.07 1.13
C ARG A 300 -15.48 -6.15 -0.11
N SER A 301 -16.23 -5.06 -0.13
CA SER A 301 -16.25 -4.13 -1.26
C SER A 301 -15.13 -3.08 -1.16
N ASN A 302 -14.52 -2.80 -2.31
CA ASN A 302 -13.56 -1.71 -2.48
C ASN A 302 -14.22 -0.33 -2.45
N GLY A 303 -13.38 0.68 -2.26
CA GLY A 303 -13.67 2.05 -2.63
C GLY A 303 -13.86 2.15 -4.15
N ILE A 304 -14.53 3.23 -4.59
CA ILE A 304 -14.80 3.45 -6.01
C ILE A 304 -13.50 3.47 -6.82
N PHE A 305 -12.49 4.19 -6.36
CA PHE A 305 -11.25 4.37 -7.12
C PHE A 305 -10.49 3.05 -7.33
N ILE A 306 -10.31 2.26 -6.27
CA ILE A 306 -9.64 0.95 -6.37
C ILE A 306 -10.45 -0.06 -7.19
N SER A 307 -11.79 0.00 -7.16
CA SER A 307 -12.66 -0.84 -8.01
C SER A 307 -12.36 -0.73 -9.52
N PHE A 308 -11.78 0.40 -9.96
CA PHE A 308 -11.33 0.60 -11.35
C PHE A 308 -9.82 0.48 -11.48
N LEU A 309 -9.03 1.13 -10.61
CA LEU A 309 -7.56 1.10 -10.67
C LEU A 309 -7.01 -0.32 -10.69
N LYS A 310 -7.58 -1.24 -9.89
CA LYS A 310 -7.10 -2.62 -9.79
C LYS A 310 -7.15 -3.42 -11.10
N LYS A 311 -8.03 -3.02 -12.02
CA LYS A 311 -8.18 -3.65 -13.36
C LYS A 311 -7.07 -3.21 -14.33
N ARG A 312 -6.51 -2.01 -14.11
CA ARG A 312 -5.56 -1.34 -15.02
C ARG A 312 -4.11 -1.36 -14.52
N LEU A 313 -3.88 -1.51 -13.20
CA LEU A 313 -2.58 -1.27 -12.58
C LEU A 313 -1.41 -2.11 -13.15
N LEU A 314 -1.71 -3.29 -13.70
CA LEU A 314 -0.70 -4.21 -14.27
C LEU A 314 -0.42 -3.97 -15.77
N GLU A 315 -1.07 -3.00 -16.44
CA GLU A 315 -0.79 -2.67 -17.85
C GLU A 315 0.62 -2.05 -18.02
N ASP A 316 1.36 -2.43 -19.08
CA ASP A 316 2.72 -1.93 -19.39
C ASP A 316 2.72 -0.52 -20.02
N GLU A 317 2.07 0.42 -19.32
CA GLU A 317 1.73 1.75 -19.79
C GLU A 317 2.37 2.85 -18.95
N LYS A 318 2.60 4.02 -19.57
CA LYS A 318 3.00 5.23 -18.83
C LYS A 318 1.93 5.50 -17.77
N ILE A 319 2.32 5.69 -16.51
CA ILE A 319 1.36 5.79 -15.40
C ILE A 319 0.29 6.90 -15.59
N THR A 320 0.59 7.96 -16.34
CA THR A 320 -0.43 8.97 -16.70
C THR A 320 -1.51 8.42 -17.64
N VAL A 321 -1.12 7.63 -18.64
CA VAL A 321 -2.04 7.00 -19.61
C VAL A 321 -2.87 5.90 -18.93
N LEU A 322 -2.25 5.15 -18.01
CA LEU A 322 -2.94 4.17 -17.17
C LEU A 322 -4.02 4.86 -16.32
N LEU A 323 -3.70 5.98 -15.67
CA LEU A 323 -4.67 6.75 -14.88
C LEU A 323 -5.76 7.39 -15.75
N ASP A 324 -5.46 7.87 -16.97
CA ASP A 324 -6.49 8.36 -17.90
C ASP A 324 -7.51 7.24 -18.23
N LYS A 325 -7.06 6.01 -18.53
CA LYS A 325 -7.97 4.86 -18.73
C LYS A 325 -8.83 4.58 -17.49
N VAL A 326 -8.29 4.75 -16.28
CA VAL A 326 -9.06 4.63 -15.03
C VAL A 326 -10.09 5.75 -14.88
N ALA A 327 -9.76 6.98 -15.29
CA ALA A 327 -10.68 8.10 -15.31
C ALA A 327 -11.83 7.88 -16.30
N GLU A 328 -11.53 7.36 -17.49
CA GLU A 328 -12.53 6.95 -18.49
C GLU A 328 -13.46 5.86 -17.94
N ASP A 329 -12.90 4.78 -17.37
CA ASP A 329 -13.68 3.69 -16.76
C ASP A 329 -14.61 4.22 -15.65
N MET A 330 -14.09 5.06 -14.74
CA MET A 330 -14.86 5.71 -13.67
C MET A 330 -15.95 6.65 -14.22
N GLY A 331 -15.68 7.35 -15.32
CA GLY A 331 -16.64 8.25 -15.97
C GLY A 331 -17.88 7.54 -16.52
N THR A 332 -17.78 6.24 -16.82
CA THR A 332 -18.94 5.43 -17.25
C THR A 332 -19.81 4.92 -16.08
N TYR A 333 -19.39 5.11 -14.83
CA TYR A 333 -20.08 4.55 -13.67
C TYR A 333 -21.21 5.44 -13.16
N GLU A 334 -22.45 5.09 -13.49
CA GLU A 334 -23.66 5.88 -13.20
C GLU A 334 -23.85 6.24 -11.71
N LEU A 335 -23.38 5.40 -10.77
CA LEU A 335 -23.53 5.65 -9.32
C LEU A 335 -22.71 6.85 -8.80
N THR A 336 -21.59 7.17 -9.45
CA THR A 336 -20.68 8.27 -9.08
C THR A 336 -20.71 9.45 -10.04
N LYS A 337 -21.49 9.34 -11.12
CA LYS A 337 -21.69 10.37 -12.13
C LYS A 337 -22.10 11.71 -11.51
N GLY A 338 -21.30 12.75 -11.75
CA GLY A 338 -21.48 14.08 -11.18
C GLY A 338 -21.16 14.23 -9.68
N LYS A 339 -20.63 13.18 -9.02
CA LYS A 339 -20.26 13.20 -7.60
C LYS A 339 -18.78 12.94 -7.35
N GLN A 340 -18.19 12.00 -8.08
CA GLN A 340 -16.79 11.61 -7.98
C GLN A 340 -16.25 11.30 -9.38
N ALA A 341 -15.11 11.92 -9.72
CA ALA A 341 -14.36 11.69 -10.95
C ALA A 341 -12.86 11.80 -10.63
N LEU A 342 -12.03 11.01 -11.32
CA LEU A 342 -10.59 11.02 -11.09
C LEU A 342 -9.97 12.34 -11.58
N GLU A 343 -9.19 13.02 -10.74
CA GLU A 343 -8.36 14.15 -11.17
C GLU A 343 -6.89 13.71 -11.23
N ILE A 344 -6.24 13.94 -12.38
CA ILE A 344 -4.83 13.62 -12.60
C ILE A 344 -4.03 14.92 -12.70
N ARG A 345 -2.98 15.06 -11.88
CA ARG A 345 -2.01 16.16 -12.02
C ARG A 345 -0.63 15.56 -12.23
N SER A 346 0.01 15.89 -13.35
CA SER A 346 1.30 15.31 -13.73
C SER A 346 2.29 16.34 -14.24
N SER A 347 3.55 16.16 -13.85
CA SER A 347 4.72 16.78 -14.47
C SER A 347 5.61 15.75 -15.17
N LEU A 348 5.23 14.46 -15.17
CA LEU A 348 6.04 13.36 -15.69
C LEU A 348 6.28 13.49 -17.19
N SER A 349 7.50 13.85 -17.60
CA SER A 349 7.89 13.96 -19.00
C SER A 349 8.13 12.58 -19.62
N GLU A 350 9.01 11.78 -19.01
CA GLU A 350 9.44 10.45 -19.48
C GLU A 350 8.31 9.40 -19.52
N ARG A 351 8.44 8.37 -20.37
CA ARG A 351 7.50 7.21 -20.46
C ARG A 351 7.74 6.20 -19.32
N ARG A 352 7.65 6.64 -18.05
CA ARG A 352 7.81 5.77 -16.88
C ARG A 352 6.52 5.02 -16.56
N ALA A 353 6.64 3.72 -16.33
CA ALA A 353 5.55 2.80 -16.02
C ALA A 353 5.80 2.10 -14.67
N LEU A 354 4.76 1.63 -13.99
CA LEU A 354 4.95 0.86 -12.74
C LEU A 354 5.56 -0.53 -13.02
N THR A 355 5.38 -1.02 -14.24
CA THR A 355 5.98 -2.23 -14.83
C THR A 355 7.47 -2.10 -15.18
N ASP A 356 8.06 -0.89 -15.12
CA ASP A 356 9.49 -0.69 -15.43
C ASP A 356 10.37 -1.62 -14.58
N HIS A 357 11.35 -2.28 -15.22
CA HIS A 357 12.21 -3.28 -14.57
C HIS A 357 13.16 -2.63 -13.55
N ILE A 358 13.48 -3.36 -12.48
CA ILE A 358 14.51 -2.95 -11.53
C ILE A 358 15.89 -3.26 -12.13
N GLN A 359 16.76 -2.25 -12.16
CA GLN A 359 18.12 -2.38 -12.68
C GLN A 359 18.96 -3.29 -11.79
N GLN A 360 19.25 -4.49 -12.30
CA GLN A 360 20.11 -5.47 -11.62
C GLN A 360 21.58 -5.02 -11.68
N PHE A 361 22.03 -4.31 -10.65
CA PHE A 361 23.46 -4.16 -10.36
C PHE A 361 23.95 -5.32 -9.49
N ASN A 362 25.17 -5.79 -9.76
CA ASN A 362 25.90 -6.66 -8.84
C ASN A 362 26.06 -5.95 -7.49
N SER A 363 25.31 -6.40 -6.47
CA SER A 363 25.47 -6.12 -5.04
C SER A 363 26.05 -4.74 -4.67
N CYS A 364 25.27 -3.67 -4.86
CA CYS A 364 25.60 -2.36 -4.27
C CYS A 364 25.14 -2.32 -2.80
N ASP A 365 26.03 -1.89 -1.88
CA ASP A 365 25.77 -1.82 -0.42
C ASP A 365 24.53 -1.01 -0.03
N LYS A 366 24.15 -0.03 -0.86
CA LYS A 366 22.90 0.73 -0.66
C LYS A 366 21.64 -0.11 -0.89
N SER A 367 21.69 -1.07 -1.82
CA SER A 367 20.58 -1.97 -2.11
C SER A 367 20.40 -2.99 -0.99
N SER A 368 21.49 -3.56 -0.46
CA SER A 368 21.44 -4.45 0.70
C SER A 368 20.97 -3.71 1.96
N ALA A 369 21.43 -2.49 2.22
CA ALA A 369 20.94 -1.66 3.32
C ALA A 369 19.43 -1.36 3.23
N ARG A 370 18.92 -1.01 2.03
CA ARG A 370 17.48 -0.77 1.81
C ARG A 370 16.66 -2.06 1.95
N ASN A 371 17.16 -3.18 1.42
CA ASN A 371 16.53 -4.50 1.61
C ASN A 371 16.42 -4.84 3.09
N LEU A 372 17.51 -4.63 3.87
CA LEU A 372 17.53 -4.89 5.30
C LEU A 372 16.56 -3.97 6.06
N GLN A 373 16.49 -2.67 5.72
CA GLN A 373 15.55 -1.74 6.35
C GLN A 373 14.09 -2.11 6.06
N TRP A 374 13.76 -2.51 4.83
CA TRP A 374 12.41 -2.98 4.49
C TRP A 374 12.07 -4.34 5.13
N ALA A 375 13.05 -5.25 5.22
CA ALA A 375 12.88 -6.57 5.83
C ALA A 375 12.50 -6.48 7.32
N LYS A 376 13.06 -5.53 8.07
CA LYS A 376 12.69 -5.26 9.48
C LYS A 376 11.17 -5.14 9.68
N ALA A 377 10.45 -4.58 8.71
CA ALA A 377 9.00 -4.35 8.81
C ALA A 377 8.13 -5.54 8.36
N HIS A 378 8.74 -6.59 7.81
CA HIS A 378 8.06 -7.71 7.14
C HIS A 378 8.47 -9.10 7.63
N GLU A 379 9.44 -9.17 8.53
CA GLU A 379 9.88 -10.41 9.15
C GLU A 379 8.81 -10.92 10.13
N LEU A 380 8.17 -12.02 9.75
CA LEU A 380 7.29 -12.81 10.63
C LEU A 380 8.13 -13.64 11.61
N PRO A 381 7.63 -13.91 12.83
CA PRO A 381 8.24 -14.92 13.69
C PRO A 381 8.23 -16.30 13.03
N GLU A 382 9.29 -17.08 13.28
CA GLU A 382 9.32 -18.50 12.90
C GLU A 382 8.23 -19.29 13.62
N SER A 383 7.68 -20.32 12.97
CA SER A 383 6.74 -21.25 13.62
C SER A 383 7.42 -21.92 14.81
N ARG A 384 6.70 -22.06 15.93
CA ARG A 384 7.22 -22.69 17.14
C ARG A 384 6.41 -23.91 17.54
N PHE A 385 7.03 -24.78 18.32
CA PHE A 385 6.37 -25.89 19.00
C PHE A 385 6.50 -25.66 20.52
N VAL A 386 5.39 -25.88 21.21
CA VAL A 386 5.19 -25.66 22.64
C VAL A 386 4.79 -27.01 23.20
N THR A 387 5.74 -27.71 23.84
CA THR A 387 5.52 -29.01 24.46
C THR A 387 5.27 -28.82 25.95
N PHE A 388 4.19 -29.41 26.42
CA PHE A 388 3.69 -29.36 27.79
C PHE A 388 4.18 -30.56 28.61
N ASP A 389 4.17 -30.46 29.94
CA ASP A 389 4.69 -31.51 30.83
C ASP A 389 3.86 -32.79 30.72
N CYS A 390 2.56 -32.67 30.44
CA CYS A 390 1.69 -33.80 30.10
C CYS A 390 2.02 -34.50 28.76
N GLY A 391 2.95 -33.97 27.96
CA GLY A 391 3.41 -34.55 26.68
C GLY A 391 2.65 -34.08 25.44
N VAL A 392 1.61 -33.25 25.59
CA VAL A 392 0.93 -32.60 24.46
C VAL A 392 1.86 -31.59 23.80
N SER A 393 1.89 -31.54 22.46
CA SER A 393 2.63 -30.52 21.71
C SER A 393 1.70 -29.67 20.85
N VAL A 394 1.85 -28.35 20.97
CA VAL A 394 1.07 -27.33 20.25
C VAL A 394 2.00 -26.57 19.30
N ARG A 395 1.65 -26.54 18.02
CA ARG A 395 2.30 -25.69 17.02
C ARG A 395 1.69 -24.29 17.06
N LEU A 396 2.56 -23.28 17.05
CA LEU A 396 2.23 -21.88 16.82
C LEU A 396 2.69 -21.48 15.42
N GLY A 397 1.78 -20.98 14.60
CA GLY A 397 2.08 -20.39 13.30
C GLY A 397 1.69 -18.93 13.22
N PHE A 398 2.31 -18.20 12.28
CA PHE A 398 2.19 -16.74 12.14
C PHE A 398 1.97 -16.37 10.68
N ALA A 399 1.07 -15.42 10.41
CA ALA A 399 0.84 -14.87 9.07
C ALA A 399 0.58 -13.35 9.11
N ALA A 400 1.06 -12.61 8.11
CA ALA A 400 0.92 -11.15 8.03
C ALA A 400 -0.25 -10.76 7.12
N GLU A 401 -1.26 -10.07 7.65
CA GLU A 401 -2.35 -9.48 6.86
C GLU A 401 -1.91 -8.12 6.29
N PHE A 402 -1.25 -7.33 7.14
CA PHE A 402 -0.65 -6.02 6.87
C PHE A 402 0.67 -5.92 7.65
N SER A 403 1.53 -4.93 7.35
CA SER A 403 2.77 -4.73 8.13
C SER A 403 2.51 -4.44 9.62
N ASN A 404 1.30 -4.04 10.01
CA ASN A 404 0.89 -3.86 11.41
C ASN A 404 -0.22 -4.79 11.92
N ILE A 405 -0.57 -5.85 11.18
CA ILE A 405 -1.59 -6.83 11.58
C ILE A 405 -1.09 -8.25 11.29
N MET A 406 -1.07 -9.09 12.33
CA MET A 406 -0.60 -10.47 12.28
C MET A 406 -1.66 -11.43 12.84
N MET A 407 -1.86 -12.55 12.15
CA MET A 407 -2.59 -13.70 12.68
C MET A 407 -1.62 -14.63 13.40
N ILE A 408 -2.02 -15.09 14.59
CA ILE A 408 -1.45 -16.27 15.24
C ILE A 408 -2.47 -17.40 15.09
N TYR A 409 -2.02 -18.60 14.73
CA TYR A 409 -2.84 -19.80 14.76
C TYR A 409 -2.20 -20.90 15.61
N THR A 410 -3.00 -21.60 16.40
CA THR A 410 -2.60 -22.74 17.22
C THR A 410 -3.13 -24.05 16.63
N GLN A 411 -2.31 -25.10 16.63
CA GLN A 411 -2.68 -26.44 16.20
C GLN A 411 -2.11 -27.44 17.21
N ILE A 412 -2.94 -28.33 17.76
CA ILE A 412 -2.43 -29.44 18.58
C ILE A 412 -1.91 -30.51 17.61
N VAL A 413 -0.60 -30.79 17.65
CA VAL A 413 0.08 -31.67 16.69
C VAL A 413 0.44 -33.04 17.27
N GLN A 414 0.43 -33.18 18.60
CA GLN A 414 0.67 -34.44 19.30
C GLN A 414 -0.14 -34.48 20.59
N ILE A 415 -0.84 -35.59 20.80
CA ILE A 415 -1.57 -35.91 22.04
C ILE A 415 -1.07 -37.30 22.48
N PRO A 416 -0.54 -37.46 23.70
CA PRO A 416 -0.08 -38.75 24.21
C PRO A 416 -1.23 -39.65 24.68
N ASP A 417 -0.98 -40.95 24.68
CA ASP A 417 -1.94 -41.97 25.12
C ASP A 417 -2.42 -41.71 26.55
N GLY A 418 -3.73 -41.71 26.74
CA GLY A 418 -4.38 -41.46 28.04
C GLY A 418 -4.95 -40.06 28.24
N ILE A 419 -4.72 -39.10 27.33
CA ILE A 419 -5.47 -37.83 27.30
C ILE A 419 -6.67 -37.98 26.36
N LEU A 420 -7.89 -37.78 26.88
CA LEU A 420 -9.13 -37.96 26.12
C LEU A 420 -9.54 -36.70 25.33
N HIS A 421 -9.28 -35.53 25.89
CA HIS A 421 -9.62 -34.25 25.31
C HIS A 421 -8.61 -33.20 25.76
N CYS A 422 -8.23 -32.30 24.86
CA CYS A 422 -7.40 -31.15 25.15
C CYS A 422 -7.71 -29.99 24.18
N GLU A 423 -7.57 -28.77 24.69
CA GLU A 423 -7.75 -27.51 23.96
C GLU A 423 -6.59 -26.55 24.29
N ALA A 424 -6.04 -25.87 23.28
CA ALA A 424 -4.88 -25.00 23.42
C ALA A 424 -5.22 -23.57 22.98
N THR A 425 -5.45 -22.69 23.95
CA THR A 425 -5.86 -21.30 23.75
C THR A 425 -4.72 -20.31 24.05
N LEU A 426 -4.81 -19.10 23.49
CA LEU A 426 -3.88 -18.00 23.73
C LEU A 426 -4.49 -16.99 24.70
N THR A 427 -3.75 -16.66 25.76
CA THR A 427 -4.16 -15.69 26.79
C THR A 427 -3.03 -14.72 27.11
N ASP A 428 -3.28 -13.78 28.04
CA ASP A 428 -2.23 -12.99 28.70
C ASP A 428 -1.33 -12.20 27.72
N PHE A 429 -1.93 -11.65 26.65
CA PHE A 429 -1.27 -10.82 25.65
C PHE A 429 -0.72 -9.52 26.23
N SER A 430 0.31 -8.98 25.59
CA SER A 430 0.97 -7.72 25.97
C SER A 430 -0.01 -6.53 25.95
N GLU A 431 -0.13 -5.84 27.08
CA GLU A 431 -1.12 -4.77 27.35
C GLU A 431 -1.15 -3.65 26.29
N ASP A 432 0.01 -3.31 25.70
CA ASP A 432 0.14 -2.26 24.67
C ASP A 432 -0.78 -2.45 23.45
N LEU A 433 -1.22 -3.69 23.17
CA LEU A 433 -1.99 -4.03 21.97
C LEU A 433 -3.52 -3.90 22.14
N ASP A 434 -4.04 -3.83 23.37
CA ASP A 434 -5.48 -3.68 23.63
C ASP A 434 -6.30 -4.74 22.84
N VAL A 435 -5.99 -6.02 23.13
CA VAL A 435 -6.57 -7.20 22.46
C VAL A 435 -7.90 -7.56 23.13
N ASP A 436 -9.01 -7.50 22.38
CA ASP A 436 -10.29 -8.04 22.85
C ASP A 436 -10.19 -9.57 22.95
N ILE A 437 -10.17 -10.09 24.18
CA ILE A 437 -10.10 -11.53 24.45
C ILE A 437 -11.27 -12.28 23.79
N LYS A 438 -12.43 -11.65 23.62
CA LYS A 438 -13.58 -12.26 22.90
C LYS A 438 -13.33 -12.41 21.39
N GLN A 439 -12.39 -11.63 20.86
CA GLN A 439 -11.65 -11.68 19.57
C GLN A 439 -10.79 -12.92 19.32
N THR A 440 -10.29 -13.52 20.38
CA THR A 440 -9.21 -14.51 20.32
C THR A 440 -9.75 -15.93 20.18
N ASN A 441 -8.89 -16.86 19.77
CA ASN A 441 -9.11 -18.30 19.79
C ASN A 441 -10.38 -18.75 19.05
N LYS A 442 -10.57 -18.26 17.83
CA LYS A 442 -11.73 -18.61 16.98
C LYS A 442 -11.48 -19.87 16.16
N ASP A 443 -12.52 -20.67 15.92
CA ASP A 443 -12.46 -21.81 15.01
C ASP A 443 -12.19 -21.37 13.55
N CYS A 444 -12.55 -20.15 13.15
CA CYS A 444 -12.25 -19.59 11.82
C CYS A 444 -11.52 -18.23 11.85
N PRO A 445 -10.70 -17.90 10.83
CA PRO A 445 -10.10 -16.58 10.68
C PRO A 445 -11.15 -15.46 10.62
N GLU A 446 -12.27 -15.67 9.92
CA GLU A 446 -13.30 -14.66 9.68
C GLU A 446 -13.95 -14.15 10.98
N GLU A 447 -14.15 -15.01 11.98
CA GLU A 447 -14.66 -14.64 13.30
C GLU A 447 -13.72 -13.75 14.11
N THR A 448 -12.42 -13.70 13.78
CA THR A 448 -11.47 -12.76 14.41
C THR A 448 -11.59 -11.32 13.87
N GLY A 449 -12.50 -11.10 12.92
CA GLY A 449 -12.59 -9.85 12.16
C GLY A 449 -11.63 -9.76 10.97
N SER A 450 -10.91 -10.84 10.64
CA SER A 450 -10.17 -10.92 9.37
C SER A 450 -11.15 -11.00 8.20
N VAL A 451 -11.14 -9.97 7.37
CA VAL A 451 -11.93 -9.96 6.12
C VAL A 451 -11.20 -10.70 5.00
N LEU A 452 -9.88 -10.84 5.10
CA LEU A 452 -8.96 -11.11 3.99
C LEU A 452 -8.34 -12.50 4.03
N PHE A 453 -8.00 -13.01 5.22
CA PHE A 453 -7.69 -14.43 5.38
C PHE A 453 -8.98 -15.25 5.48
N THR A 454 -8.97 -16.38 4.78
CA THR A 454 -9.93 -17.48 4.85
C THR A 454 -9.20 -18.76 5.25
N PHE A 455 -9.91 -19.83 5.60
CA PHE A 455 -9.28 -21.15 5.83
C PHE A 455 -8.32 -21.58 4.70
N ARG A 456 -8.63 -21.26 3.43
CA ARG A 456 -7.79 -21.61 2.27
C ARG A 456 -6.42 -20.91 2.23
N ASN A 457 -6.18 -19.95 3.11
CA ASN A 457 -4.89 -19.29 3.26
C ASN A 457 -3.93 -20.04 4.20
N PHE A 458 -4.39 -21.13 4.85
CA PHE A 458 -3.61 -21.93 5.78
C PHE A 458 -3.70 -23.41 5.41
N ASP A 459 -2.56 -24.07 5.19
CA ASP A 459 -2.50 -25.54 5.08
C ASP A 459 -2.64 -26.18 6.48
N CYS A 460 -3.81 -26.02 7.10
CA CYS A 460 -4.22 -26.69 8.33
C CYS A 460 -5.39 -27.62 8.00
N ALA A 461 -5.11 -28.93 7.89
CA ALA A 461 -6.13 -29.96 7.69
C ALA A 461 -6.92 -30.27 8.97
N ASP A 462 -6.38 -29.87 10.13
CA ASP A 462 -6.94 -30.11 11.45
C ASP A 462 -7.63 -28.86 12.01
N ARG A 463 -8.18 -29.01 13.22
CA ARG A 463 -8.86 -27.93 13.95
C ARG A 463 -7.86 -26.93 14.53
N CYS A 464 -7.52 -25.91 13.76
CA CYS A 464 -6.72 -24.76 14.19
C CYS A 464 -7.58 -23.71 14.93
N LEU A 465 -7.04 -23.02 15.96
CA LEU A 465 -7.65 -21.83 16.56
C LEU A 465 -6.89 -20.56 16.15
N TYR A 466 -7.62 -19.49 15.82
CA TYR A 466 -7.08 -18.27 15.22
C TYR A 466 -7.21 -17.05 16.15
N THR A 467 -6.18 -16.20 16.19
CA THR A 467 -6.19 -14.93 16.92
C THR A 467 -5.57 -13.82 16.08
N ARG A 468 -6.30 -12.72 15.90
CA ARG A 468 -5.88 -11.55 15.11
C ARG A 468 -5.29 -10.45 15.99
N LEU A 469 -3.99 -10.21 15.86
CA LEU A 469 -3.29 -9.11 16.53
C LEU A 469 -3.21 -7.91 15.59
N SER A 470 -3.96 -6.86 15.92
CA SER A 470 -3.93 -5.57 15.23
C SER A 470 -3.05 -4.57 16.01
N LYS A 471 -2.85 -3.37 15.46
CA LYS A 471 -2.16 -2.25 16.12
C LYS A 471 -0.68 -2.55 16.50
N LEU A 472 0.02 -3.44 15.80
CA LEU A 472 1.39 -3.85 16.16
C LEU A 472 2.39 -2.69 16.26
N GLN A 473 2.13 -1.56 15.60
CA GLN A 473 2.96 -0.36 15.72
C GLN A 473 2.99 0.23 17.16
N LYS A 474 1.99 -0.09 17.99
CA LYS A 474 1.86 0.39 19.38
C LYS A 474 2.69 -0.41 20.38
N LEU A 475 3.10 -1.64 20.02
CA LEU A 475 3.83 -2.57 20.89
C LEU A 475 5.19 -1.98 21.31
N ARG A 476 5.37 -1.66 22.59
CA ARG A 476 6.56 -0.98 23.11
C ARG A 476 7.69 -1.95 23.43
N LYS A 477 7.33 -3.13 23.92
CA LYS A 477 8.25 -4.22 24.32
C LYS A 477 8.18 -5.38 23.33
N GLU A 478 8.71 -6.52 23.72
CA GLU A 478 8.57 -7.79 23.03
C GLU A 478 7.13 -8.31 23.15
N LEU A 479 6.60 -8.90 22.08
CA LEU A 479 5.28 -9.52 22.07
C LEU A 479 5.36 -10.82 22.85
N ARG A 480 4.76 -10.77 24.04
CA ARG A 480 4.56 -11.93 24.91
C ARG A 480 3.08 -12.24 25.08
N PHE A 481 2.80 -13.53 25.14
CA PHE A 481 1.48 -14.13 25.40
C PHE A 481 1.66 -15.51 26.03
N CYS A 482 0.60 -16.06 26.61
CA CYS A 482 0.59 -17.41 27.18
C CYS A 482 -0.13 -18.38 26.24
N VAL A 483 0.41 -19.58 26.06
CA VAL A 483 -0.34 -20.74 25.55
C VAL A 483 -0.89 -21.47 26.77
N CYS A 484 -2.21 -21.59 26.86
CA CYS A 484 -2.94 -22.23 27.93
C CYS A 484 -3.52 -23.54 27.40
N LEU A 485 -3.01 -24.68 27.89
CA LEU A 485 -3.50 -26.01 27.55
C LEU A 485 -4.45 -26.48 28.65
N GLN A 486 -5.72 -26.71 28.32
CA GLN A 486 -6.67 -27.39 29.19
C GLN A 486 -6.86 -28.81 28.67
N TYR A 487 -6.78 -29.83 29.54
CA TYR A 487 -6.86 -31.23 29.13
C TYR A 487 -7.41 -32.15 30.23
N CYS A 488 -7.81 -33.36 29.85
CA CYS A 488 -8.34 -34.35 30.79
C CYS A 488 -7.78 -35.76 30.53
N TYR A 489 -7.30 -36.40 31.61
CA TYR A 489 -6.83 -37.79 31.58
C TYR A 489 -7.99 -38.80 31.65
N GLN A 490 -7.80 -39.96 31.02
CA GLN A 490 -8.72 -41.07 31.08
C GLN A 490 -8.95 -41.54 32.51
N GLY A 491 -10.19 -41.43 32.99
CA GLY A 491 -10.59 -41.83 34.35
C GLY A 491 -10.55 -40.71 35.39
N LEU A 492 -10.07 -39.51 35.06
CA LEU A 492 -10.26 -38.31 35.88
C LEU A 492 -11.50 -37.53 35.42
N LEU A 493 -12.17 -36.88 36.37
CA LEU A 493 -13.35 -36.03 36.12
C LEU A 493 -13.00 -34.54 36.03
N GLU A 494 -11.85 -34.13 36.56
CA GLU A 494 -11.40 -32.74 36.57
C GLU A 494 -10.41 -32.46 35.44
N SER A 495 -10.57 -31.32 34.77
CA SER A 495 -9.63 -30.87 33.74
C SER A 495 -8.42 -30.20 34.39
N VAL A 496 -7.22 -30.59 33.97
CA VAL A 496 -5.96 -29.94 34.33
C VAL A 496 -5.69 -28.77 33.37
N VAL A 497 -5.01 -27.73 33.86
CA VAL A 497 -4.60 -26.58 33.07
C VAL A 497 -3.10 -26.34 33.24
N GLU A 498 -2.36 -26.41 32.13
CA GLU A 498 -0.96 -25.99 32.05
C GLU A 498 -0.84 -24.67 31.26
N LYS A 499 0.21 -23.89 31.56
CA LYS A 499 0.46 -22.57 30.97
C LYS A 499 1.93 -22.39 30.63
N GLN A 500 2.24 -22.05 29.38
CA GLN A 500 3.61 -21.73 28.95
C GLN A 500 3.65 -20.34 28.29
N MET A 501 4.53 -19.47 28.79
CA MET A 501 4.74 -18.13 28.22
C MET A 501 5.60 -18.23 26.94
N VAL A 502 5.20 -17.51 25.90
CA VAL A 502 5.93 -17.42 24.62
C VAL A 502 6.30 -15.98 24.33
N ASP A 503 7.56 -15.75 23.98
CA ASP A 503 8.11 -14.47 23.54
C ASP A 503 8.57 -14.54 22.08
N VAL A 504 7.94 -13.76 21.19
CA VAL A 504 8.27 -13.72 19.75
C VAL A 504 9.02 -12.45 19.34
N GLY A 505 9.59 -11.71 20.30
CA GLY A 505 10.27 -10.45 20.06
C GLY A 505 9.32 -9.38 19.50
N LYS A 506 9.83 -8.47 18.66
CA LYS A 506 9.01 -7.48 17.95
C LYS A 506 8.70 -7.97 16.53
N PRO A 507 7.47 -8.39 16.20
CA PRO A 507 7.11 -8.83 14.85
C PRO A 507 6.82 -7.66 13.90
N LEU A 508 7.10 -7.84 12.61
CA LEU A 508 6.71 -6.90 11.54
C LEU A 508 7.08 -5.43 11.87
N VAL A 509 6.17 -4.47 11.64
CA VAL A 509 6.44 -3.03 11.87
C VAL A 509 6.82 -2.68 13.32
N ALA A 510 6.56 -3.54 14.31
CA ALA A 510 6.95 -3.27 15.69
C ALA A 510 8.46 -3.05 15.83
N LYS A 511 9.29 -3.67 14.97
CA LYS A 511 10.75 -3.43 14.92
C LYS A 511 11.14 -1.99 14.58
N LEU A 512 10.23 -1.17 14.04
CA LEU A 512 10.47 0.23 13.69
C LEU A 512 10.14 1.23 14.82
N ASN A 513 9.57 0.77 15.94
CA ASN A 513 9.14 1.59 17.08
C ASN A 513 8.41 2.91 16.67
N LEU A 514 7.37 2.83 15.83
CA LEU A 514 6.63 4.03 15.39
C LEU A 514 5.98 4.82 16.56
N HIS A 515 5.91 4.21 17.74
CA HIS A 515 5.45 4.80 19.00
C HIS A 515 6.54 5.53 19.81
N ASP A 516 7.81 5.60 19.38
CA ASP A 516 8.88 6.24 20.16
C ASP A 516 8.82 7.77 20.09
N SER A 517 8.88 8.39 21.28
CA SER A 517 8.80 9.85 21.51
C SER A 517 10.16 10.55 21.63
N HIS A 518 11.25 9.94 21.13
CA HIS A 518 12.57 10.59 21.13
C HIS A 518 12.58 11.86 20.27
N ALA A 519 12.38 13.00 20.94
CA ALA A 519 12.06 14.30 20.37
C ALA A 519 13.26 15.11 19.84
N LEU A 520 14.46 14.54 19.79
CA LEU A 520 15.70 15.25 19.42
C LEU A 520 15.78 15.73 17.96
N ASN A 521 14.73 15.51 17.16
CA ASN A 521 14.72 15.81 15.73
C ASN A 521 13.45 16.56 15.27
N ASP A 522 12.32 16.44 15.97
CA ASP A 522 11.03 17.00 15.50
C ASP A 522 11.03 18.55 15.45
N TYR A 523 11.81 19.22 16.29
CA TYR A 523 11.95 20.69 16.28
C TYR A 523 12.69 21.23 15.04
N PHE A 524 13.59 20.45 14.44
CA PHE A 524 14.30 20.79 13.19
C PHE A 524 13.49 20.45 11.92
N TYR A 525 12.40 19.69 12.05
CA TYR A 525 11.60 19.23 10.91
C TYR A 525 10.31 20.03 10.67
N LEU A 526 9.82 20.79 11.65
CA LEU A 526 8.65 21.67 11.49
C LEU A 526 9.00 23.10 11.07
N HIS A 527 10.21 23.56 11.37
CA HIS A 527 10.70 24.87 10.96
C HIS A 527 12.08 24.73 10.31
N GLY A 528 12.16 25.10 9.02
CA GLY A 528 13.43 25.19 8.30
C GLY A 528 14.39 26.16 9.02
N PRO A 529 15.71 26.04 8.77
CA PRO A 529 16.72 26.72 9.57
C PRO A 529 16.51 28.23 9.60
N LEU A 530 16.27 28.77 10.80
CA LEU A 530 16.29 30.20 11.06
C LEU A 530 17.67 30.76 10.71
N ARG A 531 17.81 31.31 9.51
CA ARG A 531 18.96 32.14 9.15
C ARG A 531 18.83 33.46 9.92
N ASN A 532 19.57 33.57 11.02
CA ASN A 532 19.87 34.86 11.62
C ASN A 532 20.58 35.73 10.57
N SER A 533 19.86 36.74 10.08
CA SER A 533 20.40 37.76 9.18
C SER A 533 21.20 38.80 9.96
N SER A 534 22.39 38.42 10.45
CA SER A 534 23.38 39.35 10.98
C SER A 534 24.74 38.68 11.23
N SER A 535 25.63 38.75 10.22
CA SER A 535 27.08 38.75 10.46
C SER A 535 27.82 39.37 9.27
N ASP A 536 28.28 40.59 9.51
CA ASP A 536 29.19 41.37 8.66
C ASP A 536 30.54 40.64 8.51
N PRO A 537 31.07 40.42 7.28
CA PRO A 537 32.29 39.65 7.07
C PRO A 537 33.57 40.49 7.29
N SER A 538 33.83 40.89 8.54
CA SER A 538 35.13 41.48 8.90
C SER A 538 35.64 41.05 10.29
N GLN A 539 36.44 39.97 10.32
CA GLN A 539 37.79 39.92 10.92
C GLN A 539 38.39 38.50 10.86
N ARG A 540 39.70 38.43 10.59
CA ARG A 540 40.54 37.22 10.67
C ARG A 540 41.26 37.17 12.04
N PHE A 541 41.96 36.07 12.27
CA PHE A 541 42.86 35.76 13.41
C PHE A 541 42.14 35.37 14.72
N SER A 542 42.69 34.47 15.56
CA SER A 542 43.67 33.38 15.35
C SER A 542 43.78 32.53 16.63
N GLN A 543 44.34 31.31 16.55
CA GLN A 543 44.60 30.40 17.68
C GLN A 543 43.31 29.83 18.30
N GLY A 544 43.27 28.65 18.92
CA GLY A 544 44.30 27.63 19.21
C GLY A 544 43.83 26.80 20.41
N SER A 545 44.30 25.54 20.53
CA SER A 545 44.12 24.65 21.71
C SER A 545 42.77 23.92 21.91
N ARG A 546 42.81 22.60 21.69
CA ARG A 546 42.16 21.58 22.56
C ARG A 546 42.95 21.50 23.90
N PRO A 547 42.47 20.90 25.03
CA PRO A 547 41.69 19.65 25.05
C PRO A 547 40.67 19.38 26.19
N LEU A 548 39.77 18.41 25.91
CA LEU A 548 39.21 17.35 26.78
C LEU A 548 38.28 17.70 27.99
N PRO A 549 37.48 16.73 28.50
CA PRO A 549 36.23 16.98 29.24
C PRO A 549 36.28 16.59 30.72
N PRO A 550 35.23 16.92 31.52
CA PRO A 550 34.94 16.26 32.79
C PRO A 550 33.80 15.23 32.68
N THR A 551 34.01 14.12 33.37
CA THR A 551 33.07 13.01 33.59
C THR A 551 32.04 13.30 34.69
N SER A 552 30.85 12.72 34.53
CA SER A 552 29.91 12.17 35.55
C SER A 552 29.92 12.67 37.01
N LEU A 553 28.71 12.92 37.54
CA LEU A 553 28.15 12.63 38.89
C LEU A 553 27.07 13.70 39.18
N ARG A 554 25.94 13.52 39.87
CA ARG A 554 25.09 12.39 40.30
C ARG A 554 23.93 13.06 41.10
N THR A 555 22.72 12.51 41.04
CA THR A 555 21.66 12.50 42.11
C THR A 555 20.97 13.76 42.66
N ALA A 556 19.70 13.53 43.04
CA ALA A 556 18.76 14.29 43.89
C ALA A 556 17.84 15.30 43.14
N ASN A 557 16.51 15.10 43.08
CA ASN A 557 15.49 15.24 44.16
C ASN A 557 15.36 16.71 44.64
N SER A 558 14.19 17.34 44.81
CA SER A 558 12.79 16.85 44.75
C SER A 558 11.78 18.01 44.93
N LEU A 559 10.63 17.97 44.23
CA LEU A 559 9.29 18.52 44.59
C LEU A 559 9.06 20.04 44.84
N THR A 560 7.76 20.42 44.72
CA THR A 560 7.06 21.64 45.21
C THR A 560 7.35 22.97 44.47
N ASP A 561 6.39 23.89 44.22
CA ASP A 561 4.91 23.80 44.17
C ASP A 561 4.29 25.06 43.49
N LEU A 562 2.97 25.05 43.26
CA LEU A 562 2.03 26.21 43.21
C LEU A 562 2.21 27.37 42.17
N ALA A 563 1.44 27.27 41.09
CA ALA A 563 0.22 28.06 40.78
C ALA A 563 0.15 29.62 40.76
N LEU A 564 -0.63 30.09 39.75
CA LEU A 564 -1.60 31.23 39.70
C LEU A 564 -1.22 32.64 39.17
N SER A 565 -2.25 33.20 38.49
CA SER A 565 -2.49 34.52 37.87
C SER A 565 -1.74 34.84 36.57
N ALA A 566 -2.33 34.96 35.38
CA ALA A 566 -3.61 35.57 34.96
C ALA A 566 -3.66 37.09 35.17
N ASP A 567 -3.53 37.83 34.07
CA ASP A 567 -3.95 39.24 33.97
C ASP A 567 -4.56 39.51 32.59
N LEU A 568 -5.71 40.18 32.58
CA LEU A 568 -6.36 40.69 31.37
C LEU A 568 -5.91 42.13 31.13
N HIS A 569 -5.73 42.52 29.87
CA HIS A 569 -5.97 43.91 29.49
C HIS A 569 -6.70 44.00 28.14
N SER A 570 -7.94 44.46 28.20
CA SER A 570 -8.70 44.93 27.05
C SER A 570 -8.43 46.43 26.83
N VAL A 571 -8.25 46.83 25.57
CA VAL A 571 -8.35 48.24 25.14
C VAL A 571 -9.15 48.27 23.84
N GLN A 572 -10.05 49.25 23.73
CA GLN A 572 -11.02 49.35 22.64
C GLN A 572 -10.48 50.09 21.40
N SER A 573 -11.18 49.87 20.29
CA SER A 573 -11.04 50.55 18.99
C SER A 573 -11.29 52.06 19.06
N THR A 574 -10.55 52.86 18.27
CA THR A 574 -11.13 53.63 17.13
C THR A 574 -10.11 54.26 16.17
N ASP A 575 -10.49 54.21 14.89
CA ASP A 575 -10.37 55.24 13.84
C ASP A 575 -9.06 55.61 13.07
N PHE A 576 -9.20 55.41 11.74
CA PHE A 576 -8.78 56.25 10.61
C PHE A 576 -7.32 56.77 10.50
N TYR A 577 -6.64 56.32 9.43
CA TYR A 577 -6.16 57.25 8.40
C TYR A 577 -6.29 56.67 6.98
N ARG A 578 -6.59 57.55 6.02
CA ARG A 578 -6.86 57.24 4.61
C ARG A 578 -6.01 58.18 3.75
N THR A 579 -5.14 57.67 2.89
CA THR A 579 -4.46 58.46 1.83
C THR A 579 -4.15 57.54 0.64
N ALA A 580 -4.13 58.09 -0.58
CA ALA A 580 -4.28 57.36 -1.84
C ALA A 580 -3.35 57.88 -2.97
N MET A 581 -3.34 57.15 -4.10
CA MET A 581 -2.77 57.49 -5.43
C MET A 581 -1.23 57.61 -5.53
N GLN A 582 -0.55 57.21 -6.61
CA GLN A 582 -0.75 57.43 -8.06
C GLN A 582 -0.33 56.17 -8.88
N PHE A 583 -0.89 55.80 -10.06
CA PHE A 583 -0.88 56.45 -11.42
C PHE A 583 0.54 56.64 -11.99
N ARG A 584 0.93 56.33 -13.26
CA ARG A 584 0.30 56.00 -14.58
C ARG A 584 1.14 54.89 -15.29
N GLY A 585 0.83 54.30 -16.45
CA GLY A 585 -0.24 54.41 -17.48
C GLY A 585 -0.04 53.27 -18.52
N GLY A 586 -0.79 53.08 -19.62
CA GLY A 586 -1.90 53.84 -20.20
C GLY A 586 -1.67 54.15 -21.70
N TYR A 587 -2.23 53.35 -22.63
CA TYR A 587 -2.37 53.69 -24.06
C TYR A 587 -3.46 52.85 -24.76
N VAL A 588 -4.44 53.52 -25.39
CA VAL A 588 -5.61 53.04 -26.17
C VAL A 588 -6.15 54.28 -26.95
N PRO A 589 -6.89 54.21 -28.08
CA PRO A 589 -6.84 53.39 -29.31
C PRO A 589 -6.67 54.28 -30.60
N ASP A 590 -6.90 53.74 -31.82
CA ASP A 590 -7.43 54.55 -32.95
C ASP A 590 -8.32 53.73 -33.95
N VAL A 591 -8.88 54.36 -34.99
CA VAL A 591 -10.29 54.15 -35.45
C VAL A 591 -10.51 53.86 -36.97
N ARG A 592 -11.27 52.78 -37.29
CA ARG A 592 -12.12 52.52 -38.52
C ARG A 592 -11.43 52.48 -39.93
N PRO A 593 -12.16 52.38 -41.08
CA PRO A 593 -12.91 51.19 -41.58
C PRO A 593 -12.72 50.85 -43.09
N ARG A 594 -13.22 49.69 -43.57
CA ARG A 594 -13.60 49.31 -44.99
C ARG A 594 -14.06 47.82 -44.98
N GLY A 595 -15.00 47.27 -45.78
CA GLY A 595 -16.01 47.86 -46.69
C GLY A 595 -16.49 46.84 -47.77
N GLY A 596 -17.78 46.44 -47.79
CA GLY A 596 -18.44 45.57 -48.80
C GLY A 596 -18.06 44.07 -48.76
N GLY A 597 -18.88 43.05 -49.11
CA GLY A 597 -20.27 42.89 -49.60
C GLY A 597 -20.51 41.36 -49.86
N GLU A 598 -21.64 40.79 -50.32
CA GLU A 598 -23.03 41.23 -50.60
C GLU A 598 -23.92 39.96 -50.81
N ARG A 599 -25.27 40.05 -50.68
CA ARG A 599 -26.34 39.06 -51.07
C ARG A 599 -26.51 37.78 -50.20
N GLY A 600 -27.73 37.33 -49.86
CA GLY A 600 -29.06 37.97 -50.01
C GLY A 600 -30.26 37.04 -49.73
N ALA A 601 -31.44 37.65 -49.47
CA ALA A 601 -32.82 37.12 -49.59
C ALA A 601 -33.26 35.94 -48.66
N LEU A 602 -34.14 36.16 -47.65
CA LEU A 602 -35.65 36.14 -47.68
C LEU A 602 -36.22 34.70 -47.49
N THR A 603 -37.27 34.38 -46.73
CA THR A 603 -38.56 35.07 -46.37
C THR A 603 -39.05 34.68 -44.94
N SER A 604 -39.45 35.60 -44.05
CA SER A 604 -40.85 35.93 -43.61
C SER A 604 -41.78 34.76 -43.21
N ALA A 605 -42.64 34.76 -42.16
CA ALA A 605 -43.10 35.73 -41.13
C ALA A 605 -43.72 34.94 -39.93
N GLY A 606 -44.26 35.47 -38.81
CA GLY A 606 -44.31 36.84 -38.25
C GLY A 606 -45.44 37.04 -37.19
N VAL A 607 -45.16 37.84 -36.13
CA VAL A 607 -46.00 38.84 -35.40
C VAL A 607 -47.49 38.45 -35.05
N THR A 608 -47.99 38.53 -33.80
CA THR A 608 -48.29 39.78 -33.02
C THR A 608 -48.65 39.50 -31.53
N LEU A 609 -48.51 40.51 -30.65
CA LEU A 609 -48.97 40.55 -29.24
C LEU A 609 -50.42 41.09 -29.08
N ALA A 610 -51.10 40.76 -27.96
CA ALA A 610 -52.02 41.68 -27.25
C ALA A 610 -52.37 41.21 -25.81
N ASN A 611 -52.64 42.17 -24.91
CA ASN A 611 -53.05 41.99 -23.50
C ASN A 611 -54.55 42.25 -23.28
N MET A 612 -55.16 41.63 -22.25
CA MET A 612 -56.26 42.11 -21.38
C MET A 612 -56.75 40.91 -20.50
N SER A 613 -57.26 40.98 -19.26
CA SER A 613 -57.24 41.89 -18.10
C SER A 613 -58.34 41.41 -17.12
N ALA A 614 -58.14 41.55 -15.80
CA ALA A 614 -59.14 41.54 -14.71
C ALA A 614 -59.76 40.20 -14.18
N ALA A 615 -59.49 39.87 -12.91
CA ALA A 615 -60.47 39.73 -11.80
C ALA A 615 -59.80 39.27 -10.46
N ARG A 616 -60.44 39.59 -9.32
CA ARG A 616 -60.10 39.32 -7.90
C ARG A 616 -61.45 39.11 -7.13
N PRO A 617 -61.54 38.76 -5.83
CA PRO A 617 -60.66 38.00 -4.89
C PRO A 617 -61.43 37.02 -3.94
N ALA A 618 -60.77 36.56 -2.84
CA ALA A 618 -61.30 35.94 -1.60
C ALA A 618 -61.74 34.44 -1.65
N SER A 619 -61.66 33.61 -0.58
CA SER A 619 -61.38 33.83 0.86
C SER A 619 -60.70 32.63 1.59
N GLU A 620 -60.03 32.91 2.71
CA GLU A 620 -59.45 32.01 3.75
C GLU A 620 -60.53 31.57 4.81
N PRO A 621 -60.28 30.96 6.01
CA PRO A 621 -59.10 30.23 6.58
C PRO A 621 -59.40 28.97 7.49
N ARG A 622 -58.35 28.32 8.06
CA ARG A 622 -58.13 27.92 9.51
C ARG A 622 -57.68 26.47 9.89
N TYR A 623 -56.48 26.41 10.48
CA TYR A 623 -56.00 25.71 11.72
C TYR A 623 -56.63 24.42 12.30
N ALA A 624 -55.78 23.40 12.58
CA ALA A 624 -55.42 22.85 13.94
C ALA A 624 -54.51 21.59 13.83
N THR A 625 -53.24 21.58 14.26
CA THR A 625 -52.64 21.24 15.59
C THR A 625 -52.41 19.73 15.93
N LEU A 626 -51.17 19.43 16.34
CA LEU A 626 -50.55 18.16 16.82
C LEU A 626 -51.22 17.49 18.05
N PRO A 627 -50.90 16.20 18.37
CA PRO A 627 -49.81 15.89 19.32
C PRO A 627 -48.95 14.63 19.05
N ASN A 628 -47.78 14.57 19.71
CA ASN A 628 -46.89 13.40 19.86
C ASN A 628 -47.44 12.37 20.88
N LEU A 629 -46.92 11.12 20.88
CA LEU A 629 -46.27 10.47 22.06
C LEU A 629 -45.82 8.99 21.85
N THR A 630 -44.52 8.75 22.09
CA THR A 630 -43.83 7.60 22.75
C THR A 630 -44.24 6.11 22.62
N GLN A 631 -43.20 5.29 22.39
CA GLN A 631 -42.90 3.92 22.87
C GLN A 631 -43.97 3.05 23.57
N ILE A 632 -43.93 1.73 23.29
CA ILE A 632 -43.71 0.68 24.31
C ILE A 632 -43.30 -0.66 23.66
N SER A 633 -42.45 -1.41 24.35
CA SER A 633 -41.98 -2.76 23.96
C SER A 633 -42.99 -3.86 24.33
N LYS A 634 -42.91 -5.03 23.67
CA LYS A 634 -43.25 -6.31 24.32
C LYS A 634 -42.65 -7.53 23.62
N ARG A 635 -41.96 -8.37 24.41
CA ARG A 635 -41.55 -9.74 24.06
C ARG A 635 -42.79 -10.62 23.86
N LYS A 636 -42.69 -11.61 22.96
CA LYS A 636 -43.34 -12.93 23.11
C LYS A 636 -42.37 -14.03 22.66
N THR A 637 -42.43 -15.16 23.35
CA THR A 637 -41.54 -16.33 23.22
C THR A 637 -42.34 -17.60 22.89
N PHE A 638 -41.60 -18.65 22.50
CA PHE A 638 -42.00 -20.07 22.34
C PHE A 638 -42.68 -20.51 21.03
N PRO A 639 -42.55 -21.79 20.61
CA PRO A 639 -41.60 -22.85 21.03
C PRO A 639 -40.81 -23.53 19.85
N ARG A 640 -39.96 -24.52 20.19
CA ARG A 640 -39.27 -25.44 19.25
C ARG A 640 -40.22 -26.51 18.67
N THR A 641 -39.98 -26.96 17.43
CA THR A 641 -40.11 -28.37 16.98
C THR A 641 -39.19 -28.68 15.79
N ASP A 642 -38.28 -29.63 16.02
CA ASP A 642 -37.59 -30.63 15.19
C ASP A 642 -37.58 -30.65 13.63
N SER A 643 -36.36 -30.86 13.12
CA SER A 643 -35.96 -31.80 12.04
C SER A 643 -36.22 -31.49 10.55
N TRP A 644 -35.48 -32.21 9.68
CA TRP A 644 -35.38 -32.12 8.21
C TRP A 644 -34.73 -30.82 7.68
N GLY A 645 -33.83 -30.83 6.69
CA GLY A 645 -33.20 -31.92 5.93
C GLY A 645 -32.09 -31.37 5.02
N TRP A 646 -31.20 -32.23 4.54
CA TRP A 646 -29.99 -31.90 3.76
C TRP A 646 -30.30 -31.18 2.44
N TRP A 647 -29.50 -30.15 2.10
CA TRP A 647 -29.36 -29.65 0.72
C TRP A 647 -27.90 -29.26 0.42
N ASP A 648 -27.39 -29.82 -0.68
CA ASP A 648 -26.07 -29.61 -1.27
C ASP A 648 -26.11 -28.48 -2.32
N PRO A 649 -25.23 -27.46 -2.26
CA PRO A 649 -25.17 -26.39 -3.25
C PRO A 649 -24.01 -26.57 -4.25
N SER A 650 -24.11 -27.59 -5.11
CA SER A 650 -23.24 -27.77 -6.28
C SER A 650 -23.80 -27.11 -7.56
N SER A 651 -24.15 -25.81 -7.50
CA SER A 651 -24.29 -24.95 -8.71
C SER A 651 -24.49 -23.46 -8.37
N LEU A 652 -23.43 -22.65 -8.56
CA LEU A 652 -23.42 -21.28 -9.12
C LEU A 652 -22.00 -20.70 -9.14
#